data_AF-A0A7V3A0A8-F1
#
_entry.id   AF-A0A7V3A0A8-F1
#
_cell.length_a   1.000
_cell.length_b   1.000
_cell.length_c   1.000
_cell.angle_alpha   90.00
_cell.angle_beta   90.00
_cell.angle_gamma   90.00
#
_symmetry.space_group_name_H-M   'P 1'
#
loop_
_entity.id
_entity.type
_entity.pdbx_description
1 polymer ?
#
loop_
_entity_poly.entity_id
_entity_poly.type
_entity_poly.pdbx_seq_one_letter_code
_entity_poly.pdbx_strand_id
1 'polypeptide(L)'
;MRIAISSLGQSWLILPEVLGFLDPERFDFYRNHPEASRIQALRREHRIEGIDELWVFLTTDTKSKDSFSSMKRWAGRLDSSPLIKGWCCREISDLRTEEECRYIRNALFSLVLHAHRKLQEPSPSASLQGALYISLTGGRKTISGDLQDAANYFGSNLLFHIIDRDLYKHPNLLNLSWENFDEPLGPEEANVFLPIPVGSPPFLDSSILFRDFLDYKDFQIPEPEASSLQPLELEPSTKLIDTIEKRTKQAFYFYENLLGRGQEALQDRRNFLSLFTLPPQRILRMRETKIYGTESEHSPLYRFLQSLPKTELHCHLGGVLDPAEALEIATLWKSEVESWGRTYPEFQDWNNSLREKVTHSNIPRLQEEFRRLHSFPSHYPSKLQTGIPLHMVPHHIQNAAFLLAFQDAPELLDSVVFGKLSDPELFKAIGFEHYEFLGDYQGSSLLQSEETIRRAVQIAVRKAAAHNVRYLELRCSPLNYTKGNLKTGLEVYRIIAQELSQAESEASRSLRKQVRYRALLVASRHRKLSQVYQYMELMEEIFQSGTYPEILAGVDLAGNEKQMPPARLREAFEPVMDRCQHITIHAGESEDVDNIWQAVYYLHAERIGHGLTLKNKPHLMQKFIDRGIALEMCPTSNIQITVPQLQEYPLRYYLEKGVPVTLNTDNPGISRTNLTREYLTGARITPGGLSILEILQIVKNGFSAAFLPLPEREELLLSVEEELYRNSIPLLEEVK
;
A
#
# COMPACT_ATOMS: atom_id res chain seq x y z
N MET A 1 18.94 26.05 2.55
CA MET A 1 20.08 25.86 3.47
C MET A 1 20.96 24.74 2.92
N ARG A 2 22.28 24.93 2.88
CA ARG A 2 23.27 23.99 2.34
C ARG A 2 24.40 23.81 3.36
N ILE A 3 24.60 22.57 3.80
CA ILE A 3 25.57 22.21 4.85
C ILE A 3 26.66 21.32 4.23
N ALA A 4 27.93 21.62 4.51
CA ALA A 4 29.05 20.73 4.21
C ALA A 4 29.65 20.18 5.50
N ILE A 5 29.87 18.87 5.59
CA ILE A 5 30.59 18.21 6.69
C ILE A 5 31.95 17.74 6.19
N SER A 6 33.01 18.04 6.93
CA SER A 6 34.36 17.53 6.70
C SER A 6 35.07 17.26 8.02
N SER A 7 36.18 16.54 7.98
CA SER A 7 37.05 16.36 9.15
C SER A 7 38.36 17.13 9.00
N LEU A 8 38.98 17.49 10.13
CA LEU A 8 40.26 18.16 10.20
C LEU A 8 41.22 17.36 11.08
N GLY A 9 42.37 16.99 10.51
CA GLY A 9 43.43 16.25 11.19
C GLY A 9 44.72 17.06 11.30
N GLN A 10 45.86 16.37 11.31
CA GLN A 10 47.18 17.01 11.41
C GLN A 10 47.68 17.61 10.08
N SER A 11 47.16 17.16 8.93
CA SER A 11 47.46 17.79 7.64
C SER A 11 46.53 18.97 7.38
N TRP A 12 47.07 20.06 6.86
CA TRP A 12 46.40 21.36 6.73
C TRP A 12 45.78 21.60 5.33
N LEU A 13 45.96 20.68 4.37
CA LEU A 13 45.58 20.86 2.95
C LEU A 13 44.09 20.69 2.64
N ILE A 14 43.29 20.17 3.58
CA ILE A 14 42.02 19.52 3.24
C ILE A 14 40.87 20.48 2.91
N LEU A 15 40.72 21.61 3.62
CA LEU A 15 39.51 22.42 3.53
C LEU A 15 39.50 23.48 2.41
N PRO A 16 40.62 24.06 1.95
CA PRO A 16 40.60 24.97 0.79
C PRO A 16 40.17 24.23 -0.48
N GLU A 17 40.63 22.99 -0.64
CA GLU A 17 40.24 22.10 -1.73
C GLU A 17 38.74 21.74 -1.65
N VAL A 18 38.22 21.43 -0.46
CA VAL A 18 36.79 21.11 -0.23
C VAL A 18 35.92 22.33 -0.51
N LEU A 19 36.26 23.49 0.09
CA LEU A 19 35.51 24.72 -0.11
C LEU A 19 35.54 25.11 -1.57
N GLY A 20 36.70 25.04 -2.23
CA GLY A 20 36.77 25.43 -3.62
C GLY A 20 36.08 24.47 -4.58
N PHE A 21 35.93 23.20 -4.23
CA PHE A 21 35.07 22.30 -5.00
C PHE A 21 33.58 22.64 -4.84
N LEU A 22 33.12 22.90 -3.61
CA LEU A 22 31.72 23.10 -3.25
C LEU A 22 31.20 24.54 -3.47
N ASP A 23 32.07 25.54 -3.41
CA ASP A 23 31.73 26.96 -3.50
C ASP A 23 32.78 27.73 -4.33
N PRO A 24 32.82 27.50 -5.66
CA PRO A 24 33.79 28.15 -6.53
C PRO A 24 33.56 29.65 -6.69
N GLU A 25 32.35 30.15 -6.44
CA GLU A 25 32.10 31.61 -6.49
C GLU A 25 32.86 32.32 -5.37
N ARG A 26 32.92 31.70 -4.20
CA ARG A 26 33.65 32.20 -3.04
C ARG A 26 35.15 31.97 -3.13
N PHE A 27 35.58 30.79 -3.57
CA PHE A 27 37.01 30.46 -3.71
C PHE A 27 37.23 29.32 -4.71
N ASP A 28 37.37 29.59 -6.01
CA ASP A 28 37.59 28.51 -7.00
C ASP A 28 39.02 27.96 -7.00
N PHE A 29 39.33 27.07 -6.04
CA PHE A 29 40.60 26.34 -5.95
C PHE A 29 41.00 25.65 -7.27
N TYR A 30 40.01 25.20 -8.05
CA TYR A 30 40.22 24.41 -9.27
C TYR A 30 40.19 25.23 -10.57
N ARG A 31 40.18 26.57 -10.47
CA ARG A 31 40.11 27.47 -11.63
C ARG A 31 41.16 27.16 -12.70
N ASN A 32 42.38 26.86 -12.26
CA ASN A 32 43.54 26.61 -13.13
C ASN A 32 43.76 25.12 -13.42
N HIS A 33 42.89 24.23 -12.95
CA HIS A 33 43.07 22.78 -13.06
C HIS A 33 42.97 22.34 -14.54
N PRO A 34 43.86 21.47 -15.06
CA PRO A 34 43.81 21.01 -16.46
C PRO A 34 42.48 20.33 -16.85
N GLU A 35 41.85 19.64 -15.91
CA GLU A 35 40.51 19.04 -16.04
C GLU A 35 39.36 19.97 -15.58
N ALA A 36 39.50 21.29 -15.59
CA ALA A 36 38.48 22.24 -15.08
C ALA A 36 37.08 22.01 -15.68
N SER A 37 36.98 21.70 -16.98
CA SER A 37 35.69 21.41 -17.63
C SER A 37 35.00 20.17 -17.06
N ARG A 38 35.78 19.14 -16.67
CA ARG A 38 35.26 17.93 -16.01
C ARG A 38 34.76 18.25 -14.60
N ILE A 39 35.52 19.04 -13.85
CA ILE A 39 35.13 19.47 -12.50
C ILE A 39 33.84 20.30 -12.55
N GLN A 40 33.70 21.19 -13.54
CA GLN A 40 32.47 21.95 -13.75
C GLN A 40 31.29 21.09 -14.22
N ALA A 41 31.52 19.98 -14.91
CA ALA A 41 30.48 19.00 -15.22
C ALA A 41 29.99 18.28 -13.95
N LEU A 42 30.91 17.84 -13.08
CA LEU A 42 30.59 17.21 -11.80
C LEU A 42 29.77 18.14 -10.89
N ARG A 43 30.14 19.42 -10.82
CA ARG A 43 29.38 20.44 -10.05
C ARG A 43 27.93 20.56 -10.54
N ARG A 44 27.71 20.52 -11.87
CA ARG A 44 26.36 20.57 -12.46
C ARG A 44 25.57 19.30 -12.20
N GLU A 45 26.19 18.13 -12.33
CA GLU A 45 25.56 16.82 -12.06
C GLU A 45 25.01 16.72 -10.63
N HIS A 46 25.80 17.17 -9.65
CA HIS A 46 25.43 17.13 -8.23
C HIS A 46 24.78 18.42 -7.71
N ARG A 47 24.41 19.35 -8.61
CA ARG A 47 23.74 20.63 -8.28
C ARG A 47 24.45 21.42 -7.17
N ILE A 48 25.78 21.51 -7.29
CA ILE A 48 26.62 22.26 -6.36
C ILE A 48 26.46 23.76 -6.64
N GLU A 49 25.86 24.48 -5.69
CA GLU A 49 25.49 25.90 -5.79
C GLU A 49 26.07 26.74 -4.62
N GLY A 50 27.19 26.31 -4.04
CA GLY A 50 27.78 26.93 -2.83
C GLY A 50 27.27 26.33 -1.52
N ILE A 51 27.84 26.79 -0.39
CA ILE A 51 27.50 26.31 0.96
C ILE A 51 27.19 27.47 1.92
N ASP A 52 26.22 27.26 2.82
CA ASP A 52 25.88 28.24 3.86
C ASP A 52 26.67 27.98 5.15
N GLU A 53 26.81 26.71 5.54
CA GLU A 53 27.54 26.27 6.73
C GLU A 53 28.61 25.21 6.41
N LEU A 54 29.79 25.32 7.03
CA LEU A 54 30.85 24.33 6.98
C LEU A 54 31.08 23.75 8.38
N TRP A 55 30.73 22.48 8.55
CA TRP A 55 30.81 21.73 9.79
C TRP A 55 32.09 20.90 9.80
N VAL A 56 32.94 21.13 10.80
CA VAL A 56 34.25 20.53 10.89
C VAL A 56 34.35 19.69 12.15
N PHE A 57 34.70 18.41 11.99
CA PHE A 57 34.97 17.50 13.09
C PHE A 57 36.47 17.32 13.32
N LEU A 58 36.94 17.42 14.57
CA LEU A 58 38.37 17.28 14.90
C LEU A 58 38.62 16.56 16.24
N THR A 59 39.82 16.00 16.38
CA THR A 59 40.32 15.47 17.66
C THR A 59 40.87 16.58 18.57
N THR A 60 40.98 16.32 19.88
CA THR A 60 41.42 17.34 20.86
C THR A 60 42.91 17.63 20.92
N ASP A 61 43.72 17.01 20.08
CA ASP A 61 45.16 17.27 20.07
C ASP A 61 45.45 18.74 19.72
N THR A 62 46.51 19.29 20.33
CA THR A 62 46.86 20.72 20.22
C THR A 62 47.04 21.15 18.76
N LYS A 63 47.63 20.31 17.92
CA LYS A 63 47.85 20.61 16.50
C LYS A 63 46.54 20.78 15.73
N SER A 64 45.53 19.94 15.99
CA SER A 64 44.21 20.07 15.37
C SER A 64 43.48 21.35 15.80
N LYS A 65 43.61 21.77 17.07
CA LYS A 65 43.06 23.06 17.56
C LYS A 65 43.74 24.28 16.94
N ASP A 66 45.06 24.24 16.81
CA ASP A 66 45.84 25.30 16.17
C ASP A 66 45.53 25.40 14.67
N SER A 67 45.35 24.24 14.02
CA SER A 67 44.93 24.14 12.62
C SER A 67 43.53 24.71 12.42
N PHE A 68 42.57 24.40 13.29
CA PHE A 68 41.23 24.98 13.25
C PHE A 68 41.26 26.50 13.43
N SER A 69 42.08 27.01 14.36
CA SER A 69 42.24 28.44 14.57
C SER A 69 42.85 29.15 13.35
N SER A 70 43.80 28.52 12.67
CA SER A 70 44.44 29.04 11.45
C SER A 70 43.50 29.01 10.25
N MET A 71 42.74 27.92 10.08
CA MET A 71 41.69 27.81 9.06
C MET A 71 40.62 28.89 9.25
N LYS A 72 40.19 29.18 10.49
CA LYS A 72 39.23 30.27 10.75
C LYS A 72 39.76 31.64 10.33
N ARG A 73 41.04 31.91 10.62
CA ARG A 73 41.70 33.15 10.20
C ARG A 73 41.74 33.27 8.69
N TRP A 74 42.04 32.18 7.97
CA TRP A 74 42.01 32.15 6.51
C TRP A 74 40.61 32.36 5.95
N ALA A 75 39.61 31.63 6.43
CA ALA A 75 38.24 31.75 5.94
C ALA A 75 37.65 33.16 6.15
N GLY A 76 38.04 33.83 7.25
CA GLY A 76 37.67 35.23 7.49
C GLY A 76 38.26 36.24 6.50
N ARG A 77 39.23 35.85 5.65
CA ARG A 77 39.77 36.67 4.56
C ARG A 77 39.02 36.48 3.24
N LEU A 78 38.13 35.50 3.12
CA LEU A 78 37.35 35.25 1.91
C LEU A 78 36.19 36.24 1.81
N ASP A 79 35.84 36.62 0.57
CA ASP A 79 34.69 37.49 0.29
C ASP A 79 33.39 36.78 0.66
N SER A 80 32.86 37.15 1.83
CA SER A 80 31.88 36.38 2.61
C SER A 80 32.44 35.00 3.02
N SER A 81 32.44 34.66 4.31
CA SER A 81 32.81 33.31 4.78
C SER A 81 31.55 32.46 5.01
N PRO A 82 31.55 31.14 4.69
CA PRO A 82 30.49 30.28 5.19
C PRO A 82 30.55 30.26 6.71
N LEU A 83 29.43 29.94 7.35
CA LEU A 83 29.39 29.82 8.80
C LEU A 83 30.13 28.55 9.21
N ILE A 84 31.31 28.73 9.82
CA ILE A 84 32.13 27.60 10.26
C ILE A 84 31.73 27.17 11.66
N LYS A 85 31.48 25.87 11.84
CA LYS A 85 31.11 25.25 13.11
C LYS A 85 32.02 24.07 13.40
N GLY A 86 32.66 24.07 14.57
CA GLY A 86 33.58 23.01 14.98
C GLY A 86 32.99 22.12 16.06
N TRP A 87 33.14 20.80 15.90
CA TRP A 87 32.89 19.82 16.95
C TRP A 87 34.16 19.02 17.25
N CYS A 88 34.39 18.69 18.53
CA CYS A 88 35.50 17.84 18.93
C CYS A 88 35.15 16.85 20.04
N CYS A 89 35.86 15.72 20.07
CA CYS A 89 35.83 14.74 21.15
C CYS A 89 36.66 15.22 22.34
N ARG A 90 36.24 14.98 23.58
CA ARG A 90 37.01 15.37 24.77
C ARG A 90 38.20 14.43 25.01
N GLU A 91 39.39 15.00 25.26
CA GLU A 91 40.60 14.32 25.76
C GLU A 91 41.20 13.17 24.91
N ILE A 92 40.65 12.90 23.72
CA ILE A 92 41.20 11.92 22.77
C ILE A 92 42.24 12.62 21.89
N SER A 93 43.52 12.36 22.17
CA SER A 93 44.65 12.81 21.35
C SER A 93 45.09 11.75 20.33
N ASP A 94 44.79 10.48 20.58
CA ASP A 94 45.17 9.32 19.77
C ASP A 94 44.11 8.21 19.89
N LEU A 95 43.96 7.34 18.89
CA LEU A 95 43.01 6.22 18.91
C LEU A 95 43.73 4.96 19.39
N ARG A 96 43.57 4.61 20.66
CA ARG A 96 44.28 3.52 21.34
C ARG A 96 43.37 2.43 21.88
N THR A 97 42.09 2.73 22.10
CA THR A 97 41.12 1.77 22.64
C THR A 97 39.89 1.62 21.74
N GLU A 98 39.19 0.49 21.87
CA GLU A 98 37.90 0.27 21.21
C GLU A 98 36.85 1.30 21.64
N GLU A 99 36.89 1.70 22.92
CA GLU A 99 35.99 2.70 23.50
C GLU A 99 36.18 4.08 22.84
N GLU A 100 37.43 4.49 22.59
CA GLU A 100 37.75 5.73 21.87
C GLU A 100 37.28 5.69 20.41
N CYS A 101 37.44 4.56 19.73
CA CYS A 101 36.92 4.36 18.36
C CYS A 101 35.38 4.46 18.34
N ARG A 102 34.70 3.78 19.27
CA ARG A 102 33.23 3.78 19.38
C ARG A 102 32.69 5.18 19.68
N TYR A 103 33.39 5.92 20.54
CA TYR A 103 33.07 7.31 20.86
C TYR A 103 33.13 8.23 19.64
N ILE A 104 34.22 8.17 18.86
CA ILE A 104 34.37 8.99 17.65
C ILE A 104 33.26 8.68 16.64
N ARG A 105 33.00 7.39 16.42
CA ARG A 105 31.94 6.93 15.53
C ARG A 105 30.56 7.45 15.95
N ASN A 106 30.25 7.36 17.25
CA ASN A 106 29.00 7.88 17.80
C ASN A 106 28.86 9.41 17.63
N ALA A 107 29.94 10.15 17.85
CA ALA A 107 29.97 11.60 17.65
C ALA A 107 29.74 11.99 16.18
N LEU A 108 30.39 11.31 15.24
CA LEU A 108 30.20 11.53 13.80
C LEU A 108 28.78 11.18 13.34
N PHE A 109 28.22 10.07 13.83
CA PHE A 109 26.86 9.67 13.52
C PHE A 109 25.85 10.70 14.03
N SER A 110 26.04 11.18 15.25
CA SER A 110 25.20 12.22 15.84
C SER A 110 25.30 13.54 15.05
N LEU A 111 26.50 13.90 14.60
CA LEU A 111 26.74 15.10 13.78
C LEU A 111 26.01 15.04 12.43
N VAL A 112 26.13 13.94 11.70
CA VAL A 112 25.47 13.78 10.39
C VAL A 112 23.96 13.71 10.54
N LEU A 113 23.45 12.98 11.55
CA LEU A 113 22.01 12.93 11.85
C LEU A 113 21.46 14.33 12.18
N HIS A 114 22.20 15.12 12.96
CA HIS A 114 21.84 16.49 13.31
C HIS A 114 21.78 17.40 12.08
N ALA A 115 22.78 17.33 11.18
CA ALA A 115 22.78 18.08 9.92
C ALA A 115 21.59 17.71 9.03
N HIS A 116 21.33 16.42 8.87
CA HIS A 116 20.24 15.92 8.06
C HIS A 116 18.88 16.43 8.56
N ARG A 117 18.66 16.44 9.88
CA ARG A 117 17.41 16.92 10.48
C ARG A 117 17.24 18.43 10.36
N LYS A 118 18.32 19.19 10.53
CA LYS A 118 18.29 20.65 10.32
C LYS A 118 17.83 21.04 8.92
N LEU A 119 18.14 20.24 7.90
CA LEU A 119 17.69 20.47 6.52
C LEU A 119 16.21 20.12 6.26
N GLN A 120 15.58 19.36 7.16
CA GLN A 120 14.18 18.94 7.07
C GLN A 120 13.21 19.83 7.86
N GLU A 121 13.71 20.76 8.68
CA GLU A 121 12.86 21.68 9.43
C GLU A 121 12.14 22.65 8.47
N PRO A 122 10.82 22.89 8.66
CA PRO A 122 10.05 23.75 7.77
C PRO A 122 10.55 25.20 7.84
N SER A 123 11.22 25.65 6.78
CA SER A 123 11.63 27.04 6.61
C SER A 123 10.51 27.87 5.96
N PRO A 124 10.24 29.10 6.41
CA PRO A 124 9.22 29.98 5.82
C PRO A 124 9.50 30.43 4.37
N SER A 125 10.67 30.13 3.81
CA SER A 125 11.05 30.41 2.41
C SER A 125 11.21 29.12 1.58
N ALA A 126 10.14 28.33 1.47
CA ALA A 126 10.14 27.06 0.75
C ALA A 126 10.06 27.26 -0.78
N SER A 127 11.22 27.44 -1.43
CA SER A 127 11.35 27.23 -2.89
C SER A 127 12.57 26.39 -3.29
N LEU A 128 13.48 26.05 -2.36
CA LEU A 128 14.66 25.22 -2.63
C LEU A 128 14.82 24.15 -1.54
N GLN A 129 14.96 22.89 -1.96
CA GLN A 129 15.25 21.73 -1.10
C GLN A 129 16.66 21.90 -0.50
N GLY A 130 16.83 21.64 0.80
CA GLY A 130 18.13 21.73 1.47
C GLY A 130 19.14 20.70 0.93
N ALA A 131 20.44 20.98 1.07
CA ALA A 131 21.52 20.08 0.59
C ALA A 131 22.56 19.77 1.68
N LEU A 132 22.96 18.51 1.77
CA LEU A 132 24.03 18.00 2.63
C LEU A 132 25.17 17.43 1.79
N TYR A 133 26.36 17.99 1.92
CA TYR A 133 27.58 17.50 1.27
C TYR A 133 28.53 16.94 2.32
N ILE A 134 29.08 15.74 2.09
CA ILE A 134 30.00 15.08 3.03
C ILE A 134 31.32 14.83 2.31
N SER A 135 32.38 15.45 2.84
CA SER A 135 33.75 15.26 2.39
C SER A 135 34.43 14.18 3.24
N LEU A 136 34.95 13.17 2.55
CA LEU A 136 35.84 12.15 3.12
C LEU A 136 37.31 12.61 3.16
N THR A 137 37.58 13.80 2.63
CA THR A 137 38.90 14.40 2.60
C THR A 137 39.30 14.80 4.01
N GLY A 138 40.46 14.31 4.45
CA GLY A 138 41.08 14.71 5.70
C GLY A 138 40.78 13.86 6.92
N GLY A 139 41.42 14.25 8.03
CA GLY A 139 41.35 13.51 9.29
C GLY A 139 42.09 12.18 9.27
N ARG A 140 41.75 11.31 10.22
CA ARG A 140 42.28 9.94 10.30
C ARG A 140 41.48 9.02 9.38
N LYS A 141 42.11 7.97 8.84
CA LYS A 141 41.43 6.97 7.98
C LYS A 141 40.17 6.34 8.60
N THR A 142 40.10 6.25 9.92
CA THR A 142 38.93 5.74 10.64
C THR A 142 37.75 6.72 10.57
N ILE A 143 38.00 8.03 10.63
CA ILE A 143 36.98 9.09 10.57
C ILE A 143 36.32 9.14 9.19
N SER A 144 37.09 8.98 8.11
CA SER A 144 36.51 8.94 6.76
C SER A 144 35.63 7.71 6.56
N GLY A 145 36.01 6.54 7.10
CA GLY A 145 35.16 5.35 7.13
C GLY A 145 33.85 5.57 7.90
N ASP A 146 33.92 6.19 9.08
CA ASP A 146 32.73 6.49 9.89
C ASP A 146 31.82 7.55 9.24
N LEU A 147 32.38 8.56 8.57
CA LEU A 147 31.60 9.53 7.79
C LEU A 147 30.92 8.89 6.58
N GLN A 148 31.59 7.95 5.91
CA GLN A 148 30.99 7.18 4.83
C GLN A 148 29.83 6.31 5.34
N ASP A 149 30.01 5.61 6.46
CA ASP A 149 28.94 4.85 7.11
C ASP A 149 27.77 5.75 7.53
N ALA A 150 28.05 6.90 8.14
CA ALA A 150 27.03 7.88 8.52
C ALA A 150 26.27 8.41 7.30
N ALA A 151 26.97 8.72 6.20
CA ALA A 151 26.36 9.13 4.95
C ALA A 151 25.46 8.04 4.35
N ASN A 152 25.85 6.77 4.48
CA ASN A 152 25.04 5.63 4.06
C ASN A 152 23.79 5.47 4.94
N TYR A 153 23.91 5.71 6.24
CA TYR A 153 22.80 5.55 7.18
C TYR A 153 21.80 6.72 7.15
N PHE A 154 22.28 7.96 7.07
CA PHE A 154 21.43 9.15 7.19
C PHE A 154 21.19 9.86 5.86
N GLY A 155 21.94 9.52 4.81
CA GLY A 155 21.83 10.13 3.48
C GLY A 155 22.64 11.42 3.32
N SER A 156 23.00 11.73 2.09
CA SER A 156 23.63 13.00 1.68
C SER A 156 23.38 13.25 0.19
N ASN A 157 23.46 14.50 -0.24
CA ASN A 157 23.34 14.86 -1.66
C ASN A 157 24.61 14.52 -2.44
N LEU A 158 25.77 14.62 -1.79
CA LEU A 158 27.07 14.23 -2.35
C LEU A 158 27.99 13.71 -1.26
N LEU A 159 28.49 12.49 -1.45
CA LEU A 159 29.63 11.94 -0.73
C LEU A 159 30.84 11.94 -1.67
N PHE A 160 31.90 12.65 -1.32
CA PHE A 160 33.06 12.81 -2.20
C PHE A 160 34.38 12.82 -1.43
N HIS A 161 35.47 12.57 -2.15
CA HIS A 161 36.83 12.62 -1.63
C HIS A 161 37.71 13.44 -2.60
N ILE A 162 38.67 14.19 -2.08
CA ILE A 162 39.69 14.84 -2.89
C ILE A 162 40.96 14.01 -2.75
N ILE A 163 41.38 13.39 -3.83
CA ILE A 163 42.58 12.54 -3.84
C ILE A 163 43.76 13.36 -4.32
N ASP A 164 44.95 13.03 -3.82
CA ASP A 164 46.20 13.58 -4.33
C ASP A 164 46.85 12.65 -5.37
N ARG A 165 47.33 13.22 -6.48
CA ARG A 165 48.12 12.57 -7.52
C ARG A 165 49.59 12.87 -7.26
N ASP A 166 50.28 11.94 -6.61
CA ASP A 166 51.71 12.03 -6.34
C ASP A 166 52.14 13.28 -5.53
N LEU A 167 51.40 13.68 -4.48
CA LEU A 167 51.74 14.87 -3.66
C LEU A 167 53.21 14.88 -3.19
N TYR A 168 53.78 13.69 -2.91
CA TYR A 168 55.18 13.51 -2.52
C TYR A 168 56.20 14.01 -3.56
N LYS A 169 55.82 14.15 -4.85
CA LYS A 169 56.67 14.72 -5.91
C LYS A 169 56.68 16.25 -5.92
N HIS A 170 55.82 16.89 -5.11
CA HIS A 170 55.65 18.34 -5.08
C HIS A 170 55.98 18.89 -3.68
N PRO A 171 57.28 19.00 -3.31
CA PRO A 171 57.69 19.44 -1.96
C PRO A 171 57.25 20.86 -1.61
N ASN A 172 57.00 21.71 -2.61
CA ASN A 172 56.44 23.05 -2.41
C ASN A 172 55.01 22.98 -1.85
N LEU A 173 54.20 22.02 -2.31
CA LEU A 173 52.83 21.81 -1.82
C LEU A 173 52.81 21.30 -0.38
N LEU A 174 53.82 20.53 0.04
CA LEU A 174 53.95 20.05 1.41
C LEU A 174 54.25 21.16 2.43
N ASN A 175 54.76 22.30 1.96
CA ASN A 175 55.16 23.44 2.78
C ASN A 175 54.16 24.62 2.76
N LEU A 176 53.05 24.53 2.02
CA LEU A 176 52.07 25.61 2.08
C LEU A 176 51.39 25.64 3.46
N SER A 177 50.54 26.63 3.65
CA SER A 177 49.72 26.82 4.82
C SER A 177 48.43 27.49 4.38
N TRP A 178 47.46 27.57 5.28
CA TRP A 178 46.24 28.35 5.07
C TRP A 178 46.51 29.79 4.61
N GLU A 179 47.65 30.37 5.02
CA GLU A 179 48.00 31.74 4.67
C GLU A 179 48.34 31.91 3.18
N ASN A 180 48.66 30.82 2.48
CA ASN A 180 49.07 30.82 1.08
C ASN A 180 47.90 30.74 0.08
N PHE A 181 46.66 30.55 0.53
CA PHE A 181 45.48 30.39 -0.32
C PHE A 181 44.66 31.69 -0.45
N ASP A 182 45.33 32.77 -0.81
CA ASP A 182 44.65 34.02 -1.20
C ASP A 182 44.25 33.99 -2.70
N GLU A 183 44.93 33.15 -3.50
CA GLU A 183 44.60 32.86 -4.90
C GLU A 183 44.63 31.34 -5.17
N PRO A 184 43.97 30.85 -6.24
CA PRO A 184 44.05 29.45 -6.66
C PRO A 184 45.47 29.05 -7.07
N LEU A 185 45.82 27.78 -6.84
CA LEU A 185 47.12 27.22 -7.23
C LEU A 185 47.37 27.30 -8.75
N GLY A 186 48.63 27.25 -9.17
CA GLY A 186 48.99 27.16 -10.59
C GLY A 186 48.51 25.84 -11.23
N PRO A 187 48.47 25.73 -12.57
CA PRO A 187 47.93 24.54 -13.24
C PRO A 187 48.58 23.21 -12.85
N GLU A 188 49.91 23.18 -12.67
CA GLU A 188 50.62 21.96 -12.27
C GLU A 188 50.33 21.54 -10.83
N GLU A 189 50.24 22.52 -9.94
CA GLU A 189 49.96 22.35 -8.51
C GLU A 189 48.50 21.96 -8.26
N ALA A 190 47.57 22.59 -8.98
CA ALA A 190 46.15 22.25 -8.93
C ALA A 190 45.90 20.81 -9.43
N ASN A 191 46.62 20.36 -10.48
CA ASN A 191 46.48 19.01 -11.05
C ASN A 191 46.80 17.87 -10.07
N VAL A 192 47.45 18.18 -8.95
CA VAL A 192 47.68 17.21 -7.87
C VAL A 192 46.37 16.82 -7.20
N PHE A 193 45.39 17.73 -7.09
CA PHE A 193 44.17 17.48 -6.33
C PHE A 193 43.00 17.18 -7.26
N LEU A 194 42.34 16.03 -7.05
CA LEU A 194 41.22 15.61 -7.88
C LEU A 194 39.99 15.29 -7.03
N PRO A 195 38.87 16.02 -7.19
CA PRO A 195 37.62 15.67 -6.55
C PRO A 195 36.98 14.46 -7.24
N ILE A 196 36.60 13.45 -6.44
CA ILE A 196 35.97 12.22 -6.89
C ILE A 196 34.67 12.00 -6.09
N PRO A 197 33.50 11.94 -6.74
CA PRO A 197 32.29 11.42 -6.12
C PRO A 197 32.48 9.94 -5.75
N VAL A 198 32.27 9.60 -4.48
CA VAL A 198 32.31 8.21 -3.98
C VAL A 198 30.91 7.59 -4.04
N GLY A 199 29.87 8.43 -3.96
CA GLY A 199 28.49 8.06 -4.24
C GLY A 199 27.52 9.22 -4.03
N SER A 200 26.31 9.05 -4.57
CA SER A 200 25.12 9.81 -4.18
C SER A 200 24.14 8.82 -3.56
N PRO A 201 24.23 8.57 -2.23
CA PRO A 201 23.32 7.64 -1.57
C PRO A 201 21.86 8.14 -1.65
N PRO A 202 20.87 7.23 -1.57
CA PRO A 202 20.96 5.99 -0.79
C PRO A 202 21.27 4.74 -1.63
N PHE A 203 22.31 3.98 -1.25
CA PHE A 203 22.49 2.59 -1.70
C PHE A 203 21.70 1.57 -0.84
N LEU A 204 21.09 2.04 0.25
CA LEU A 204 20.14 1.29 1.05
C LEU A 204 18.83 2.02 1.01
N ASP A 205 17.77 1.32 0.63
CA ASP A 205 16.40 1.80 0.73
C ASP A 205 16.23 2.55 2.06
N SER A 206 15.98 3.86 1.94
CA SER A 206 15.79 4.76 3.07
C SER A 206 14.68 4.24 4.00
N SER A 207 13.81 3.33 3.52
CA SER A 207 12.84 2.63 4.35
C SER A 207 13.43 1.88 5.56
N ILE A 208 14.69 1.44 5.56
CA ILE A 208 15.25 0.70 6.71
C ILE A 208 15.55 1.62 7.91
N LEU A 209 15.87 2.90 7.66
CA LEU A 209 16.30 3.86 8.69
C LEU A 209 15.32 5.04 8.87
N PHE A 210 14.50 5.34 7.87
CA PHE A 210 13.46 6.38 7.92
C PHE A 210 12.09 5.90 8.36
N ARG A 211 11.88 4.58 8.54
CA ARG A 211 10.80 4.10 9.41
C ARG A 211 11.09 4.71 10.80
N ASP A 212 10.35 5.73 11.23
CA ASP A 212 10.36 6.45 12.53
C ASP A 212 10.84 5.60 13.75
N PHE A 213 12.14 5.33 13.84
CA PHE A 213 12.69 4.50 14.91
C PHE A 213 13.47 5.30 15.95
N LEU A 214 13.74 6.58 15.69
CA LEU A 214 14.53 7.46 16.55
C LEU A 214 13.77 8.78 16.71
N ASP A 215 13.25 9.05 17.92
CA ASP A 215 12.85 10.41 18.25
C ASP A 215 14.13 11.26 18.30
N TYR A 216 14.30 12.13 17.32
CA TYR A 216 15.48 12.99 17.18
C TYR A 216 15.76 13.79 18.46
N LYS A 217 14.74 14.08 19.29
CA LYS A 217 14.91 14.75 20.58
C LYS A 217 15.89 14.02 21.51
N ASP A 218 15.99 12.70 21.39
CA ASP A 218 16.90 11.88 22.20
C ASP A 218 18.37 11.98 21.76
N PHE A 219 18.67 12.59 20.60
CA PHE A 219 19.98 12.55 19.94
C PHE A 219 20.50 13.93 19.51
N GLN A 220 19.94 14.99 20.08
CA GLN A 220 20.41 16.35 19.82
C GLN A 220 21.80 16.55 20.40
N ILE A 221 22.69 17.10 19.59
CA ILE A 221 24.00 17.55 20.03
C ILE A 221 23.98 19.07 20.23
N PRO A 222 24.78 19.61 21.16
CA PRO A 222 24.90 21.05 21.33
C PRO A 222 25.46 21.69 20.05
N GLU A 223 24.83 22.78 19.63
CA GLU A 223 25.26 23.53 18.46
C GLU A 223 26.31 24.59 18.88
N PRO A 224 27.50 24.62 18.25
CA PRO A 224 28.51 25.63 18.50
C PRO A 224 28.01 27.01 18.06
N GLU A 225 28.39 28.03 18.83
CA GLU A 225 28.39 29.42 18.38
C GLU A 225 29.18 29.56 17.07
N ALA A 226 28.84 30.57 16.27
CA ALA A 226 29.51 30.88 15.02
C ALA A 226 31.04 30.92 15.21
N SER A 227 31.80 30.17 14.41
CA SER A 227 33.27 30.13 14.47
C SER A 227 33.85 29.64 15.80
N SER A 228 33.08 28.87 16.58
CA SER A 228 33.52 28.26 17.83
C SER A 228 33.76 26.75 17.70
N LEU A 229 34.43 26.18 18.72
CA LEU A 229 34.68 24.75 18.84
C LEU A 229 33.89 24.22 20.04
N GLN A 230 32.92 23.34 19.80
CA GLN A 230 32.09 22.73 20.83
C GLN A 230 32.59 21.31 21.15
N PRO A 231 32.98 21.03 22.41
CA PRO A 231 33.19 19.67 22.87
C PRO A 231 31.86 18.90 22.88
N LEU A 232 31.86 17.70 22.30
CA LEU A 232 30.75 16.76 22.41
C LEU A 232 30.96 15.89 23.64
N GLU A 233 30.16 16.06 24.69
CA GLU A 233 30.16 15.16 25.86
C GLU A 233 29.15 14.03 25.64
N LEU A 234 29.50 13.10 24.75
CA LEU A 234 28.69 11.91 24.46
C LEU A 234 29.29 10.70 25.17
N GLU A 235 28.48 9.81 25.73
CA GLU A 235 28.98 8.52 26.19
C GLU A 235 29.46 7.67 24.99
N PRO A 236 30.49 6.82 25.14
CA PRO A 236 30.95 5.91 24.08
C PRO A 236 29.82 4.98 23.56
N SER A 237 28.87 4.67 24.44
CA SER A 237 27.63 3.96 24.13
C SER A 237 26.46 4.93 24.27
N THR A 238 25.80 5.26 23.16
CA THR A 238 24.50 5.91 23.19
C THR A 238 23.45 5.00 22.57
N LYS A 239 22.19 5.28 22.90
CA LYS A 239 21.03 4.66 22.24
C LYS A 239 21.14 4.73 20.70
N LEU A 240 21.86 5.68 20.11
CA LEU A 240 22.03 5.82 18.65
C LEU A 240 22.94 4.72 18.09
N ILE A 241 24.20 4.68 18.50
CA ILE A 241 25.18 3.73 17.96
C ILE A 241 24.80 2.28 18.31
N ASP A 242 24.26 2.05 19.51
CA ASP A 242 23.79 0.72 19.93
C ASP A 242 22.60 0.25 19.09
N THR A 243 21.69 1.17 18.74
CA THR A 243 20.56 0.85 17.86
C THR A 243 21.04 0.55 16.46
N ILE A 244 21.94 1.36 15.90
CA ILE A 244 22.47 1.15 14.55
C ILE A 244 23.22 -0.17 14.48
N GLU A 245 24.15 -0.46 15.39
CA GLU A 245 24.89 -1.72 15.41
C GLU A 245 23.98 -2.94 15.57
N LYS A 246 23.02 -2.88 16.51
CA LYS A 246 22.03 -3.96 16.69
C LYS A 246 21.24 -4.20 15.41
N ARG A 247 20.85 -3.14 14.70
CA ARG A 247 20.05 -3.21 13.47
C ARG A 247 20.88 -3.65 12.28
N THR A 248 22.10 -3.16 12.12
CA THR A 248 23.04 -3.63 11.10
C THR A 248 23.33 -5.11 11.29
N LYS A 249 23.52 -5.57 12.53
CA LYS A 249 23.62 -7.01 12.84
C LYS A 249 22.35 -7.78 12.48
N GLN A 250 21.16 -7.21 12.69
CA GLN A 250 19.90 -7.79 12.24
C GLN A 250 19.78 -7.85 10.71
N ALA A 251 20.22 -6.81 10.00
CA ALA A 251 20.28 -6.78 8.54
C ALA A 251 21.32 -7.77 7.98
N PHE A 252 22.42 -8.00 8.69
CA PHE A 252 23.34 -9.08 8.36
C PHE A 252 22.69 -10.46 8.52
N TYR A 253 21.81 -10.68 9.50
CA TYR A 253 21.00 -11.91 9.54
C TYR A 253 20.05 -12.02 8.34
N PHE A 254 19.50 -10.93 7.82
CA PHE A 254 18.76 -10.93 6.54
C PHE A 254 19.66 -11.43 5.41
N TYR A 255 20.86 -10.85 5.29
CA TYR A 255 21.81 -11.18 4.24
C TYR A 255 22.32 -12.64 4.33
N GLU A 256 22.62 -13.13 5.54
CA GLU A 256 23.01 -14.53 5.76
C GLU A 256 21.86 -15.52 5.51
N ASN A 257 20.62 -15.19 5.90
CA ASN A 257 19.46 -16.03 5.59
C ASN A 257 19.16 -16.07 4.08
N LEU A 258 19.37 -14.93 3.40
CA LEU A 258 19.18 -14.79 1.96
C LEU A 258 20.26 -15.56 1.19
N LEU A 259 21.53 -15.46 1.60
CA LEU A 259 22.66 -16.16 0.96
C LEU A 259 22.72 -17.65 1.30
N GLY A 260 22.39 -18.04 2.53
CA GLY A 260 22.40 -19.43 2.99
C GLY A 260 21.41 -20.34 2.23
N ARG A 261 20.48 -19.75 1.48
CA ARG A 261 19.51 -20.44 0.61
C ARG A 261 19.83 -20.35 -0.89
N GLY A 262 20.95 -19.74 -1.27
CA GLY A 262 21.35 -19.59 -2.68
C GLY A 262 20.41 -18.69 -3.50
N GLN A 263 20.44 -18.84 -4.83
CA GLN A 263 19.61 -18.06 -5.76
C GLN A 263 18.09 -18.18 -5.51
N GLU A 264 17.63 -19.24 -4.84
CA GLU A 264 16.21 -19.51 -4.60
C GLU A 264 15.56 -18.51 -3.62
N ALA A 265 16.29 -18.01 -2.62
CA ALA A 265 15.70 -17.04 -1.67
C ALA A 265 15.61 -15.61 -2.23
N LEU A 266 16.50 -15.23 -3.16
CA LEU A 266 16.39 -13.98 -3.94
C LEU A 266 15.27 -14.06 -4.99
N GLN A 267 14.90 -15.27 -5.41
CA GLN A 267 13.77 -15.53 -6.30
C GLN A 267 12.44 -15.70 -5.56
N ASP A 268 12.47 -16.04 -4.27
CA ASP A 268 11.28 -16.11 -3.40
C ASP A 268 10.76 -14.71 -3.05
N ARG A 269 10.32 -13.98 -4.08
CA ARG A 269 9.60 -12.70 -3.98
C ARG A 269 8.17 -12.88 -3.49
N ARG A 270 7.81 -14.05 -2.96
CA ARG A 270 6.44 -14.32 -2.56
C ARG A 270 6.09 -13.34 -1.41
N ASN A 271 6.90 -13.23 -0.36
CA ASN A 271 6.53 -12.46 0.85
C ASN A 271 7.14 -11.04 0.93
N PHE A 272 6.73 -10.25 1.92
CA PHE A 272 7.29 -8.92 2.21
C PHE A 272 8.78 -9.03 2.56
N LEU A 273 9.63 -8.21 1.92
CA LEU A 273 11.09 -8.30 2.08
C LEU A 273 11.52 -7.99 3.52
N SER A 274 10.85 -7.04 4.18
CA SER A 274 11.14 -6.67 5.56
C SER A 274 10.93 -7.81 6.56
N LEU A 275 10.12 -8.82 6.26
CA LEU A 275 9.93 -9.97 7.15
C LEU A 275 11.24 -10.73 7.37
N PHE A 276 12.10 -10.77 6.36
CA PHE A 276 13.38 -11.46 6.45
C PHE A 276 14.42 -10.69 7.29
N THR A 277 14.12 -9.46 7.71
CA THR A 277 14.95 -8.69 8.67
C THR A 277 14.67 -9.07 10.12
N LEU A 278 13.63 -9.87 10.35
CA LEU A 278 13.26 -10.35 11.68
C LEU A 278 14.22 -11.44 12.18
N PRO A 279 14.36 -11.63 13.51
CA PRO A 279 15.14 -12.72 14.06
C PRO A 279 14.70 -14.09 13.49
N PRO A 280 15.63 -15.01 13.16
CA PRO A 280 15.29 -16.31 12.58
C PRO A 280 14.22 -17.08 13.35
N GLN A 281 14.24 -17.02 14.68
CA GLN A 281 13.25 -17.65 15.55
C GLN A 281 11.83 -17.13 15.32
N ARG A 282 11.66 -15.82 15.05
CA ARG A 282 10.34 -15.26 14.73
C ARG A 282 9.84 -15.73 13.36
N ILE A 283 10.73 -15.82 12.38
CA ILE A 283 10.40 -16.32 11.03
C ILE A 283 10.00 -17.80 11.11
N LEU A 284 10.75 -18.61 11.88
CA LEU A 284 10.41 -20.02 12.13
C LEU A 284 9.05 -20.15 12.84
N ARG A 285 8.81 -19.37 13.89
CA ARG A 285 7.50 -19.32 14.56
C ARG A 285 6.37 -19.00 13.58
N MET A 286 6.51 -17.97 12.74
CA MET A 286 5.50 -17.63 11.73
C MET A 286 5.27 -18.74 10.69
N ARG A 287 6.29 -19.55 10.40
CA ARG A 287 6.17 -20.72 9.50
C ARG A 287 5.43 -21.88 10.17
N GLU A 288 5.67 -22.10 11.45
CA GLU A 288 5.17 -23.24 12.23
C GLU A 288 3.79 -22.98 12.84
N THR A 289 3.48 -21.73 13.22
CA THR A 289 2.16 -21.34 13.74
C THR A 289 1.13 -21.43 12.61
N LYS A 290 0.20 -22.38 12.74
CA LYS A 290 -0.91 -22.61 11.82
C LYS A 290 -2.21 -22.03 12.37
N ILE A 291 -2.99 -21.44 11.47
CA ILE A 291 -4.38 -21.01 11.65
C ILE A 291 -5.25 -22.14 11.11
N TYR A 292 -6.25 -22.58 11.88
CA TYR A 292 -7.16 -23.67 11.48
C TYR A 292 -8.58 -23.18 11.19
N GLY A 293 -8.88 -21.90 11.41
CA GLY A 293 -10.17 -21.28 11.11
C GLY A 293 -11.28 -21.64 12.11
N THR A 294 -10.92 -22.15 13.29
CA THR A 294 -11.82 -22.41 14.43
C THR A 294 -11.75 -21.31 15.49
N GLU A 295 -10.99 -20.25 15.22
CA GLU A 295 -10.70 -19.18 16.16
C GLU A 295 -11.90 -18.26 16.36
N SER A 296 -12.20 -17.93 17.62
CA SER A 296 -13.27 -16.98 17.95
C SER A 296 -12.86 -15.55 17.64
N GLU A 297 -13.84 -14.66 17.44
CA GLU A 297 -13.61 -13.24 17.14
C GLU A 297 -12.85 -12.49 18.25
N HIS A 298 -12.85 -13.03 19.46
CA HIS A 298 -12.16 -12.47 20.62
C HIS A 298 -10.74 -13.02 20.79
N SER A 299 -10.34 -14.01 19.99
CA SER A 299 -9.03 -14.64 20.09
C SER A 299 -7.90 -13.68 19.70
N PRO A 300 -6.68 -13.83 20.28
CA PRO A 300 -5.51 -13.08 19.84
C PRO A 300 -5.23 -13.23 18.33
N LEU A 301 -5.49 -14.42 17.77
CA LEU A 301 -5.27 -14.70 16.36
C LEU A 301 -6.26 -13.97 15.45
N TYR A 302 -7.54 -13.90 15.82
CA TYR A 302 -8.52 -13.08 15.10
C TYR A 302 -8.14 -11.60 15.12
N ARG A 303 -7.74 -11.07 16.30
CA ARG A 303 -7.26 -9.69 16.44
C ARG A 303 -6.03 -9.43 15.55
N PHE A 304 -5.09 -10.37 15.51
CA PHE A 304 -3.94 -10.32 14.59
C PHE A 304 -4.41 -10.25 13.13
N LEU A 305 -5.25 -11.18 12.66
CA LEU A 305 -5.77 -11.19 11.29
C LEU A 305 -6.53 -9.92 10.94
N GLN A 306 -7.35 -9.42 11.86
CA GLN A 306 -8.08 -8.16 11.69
C GLN A 306 -7.12 -6.98 11.56
N SER A 307 -6.02 -6.96 12.32
CA SER A 307 -5.01 -5.90 12.29
C SER A 307 -4.16 -5.88 11.01
N LEU A 308 -4.12 -6.97 10.23
CA LEU A 308 -3.31 -7.01 9.00
C LEU A 308 -3.82 -5.96 8.00
N PRO A 309 -2.97 -5.11 7.40
CA PRO A 309 -3.38 -4.28 6.28
C PRO A 309 -3.75 -5.21 5.12
N LYS A 310 -4.95 -5.10 4.58
CA LYS A 310 -5.46 -6.02 3.54
C LYS A 310 -5.96 -5.26 2.32
N THR A 311 -6.14 -6.00 1.23
CA THR A 311 -6.90 -5.57 0.06
C THR A 311 -8.23 -6.30 0.00
N GLU A 312 -9.22 -5.69 -0.63
CA GLU A 312 -10.46 -6.32 -1.04
C GLU A 312 -10.63 -6.06 -2.55
N LEU A 313 -10.31 -7.07 -3.38
CA LEU A 313 -10.27 -6.95 -4.84
C LEU A 313 -11.54 -7.53 -5.51
N HIS A 314 -12.41 -8.18 -4.73
CA HIS A 314 -13.60 -8.83 -5.22
C HIS A 314 -14.73 -8.63 -4.21
N CYS A 315 -15.37 -7.47 -4.28
CA CYS A 315 -16.53 -7.12 -3.46
C CYS A 315 -17.59 -6.43 -4.33
N HIS A 316 -18.77 -7.01 -4.45
CA HIS A 316 -19.87 -6.48 -5.26
C HIS A 316 -20.78 -5.60 -4.42
N LEU A 317 -20.96 -4.34 -4.84
CA LEU A 317 -21.85 -3.38 -4.20
C LEU A 317 -23.28 -3.92 -4.03
N GLY A 318 -23.77 -4.71 -4.99
CA GLY A 318 -25.11 -5.29 -4.95
C GLY A 318 -25.32 -6.35 -3.86
N GLY A 319 -24.25 -6.86 -3.24
CA GLY A 319 -24.30 -7.93 -2.24
C GLY A 319 -23.64 -7.58 -0.91
N VAL A 320 -23.44 -6.28 -0.61
CA VAL A 320 -22.74 -5.85 0.60
C VAL A 320 -23.62 -5.76 1.85
N LEU A 321 -24.95 -5.71 1.71
CA LEU A 321 -25.87 -5.41 2.79
C LEU A 321 -26.33 -6.69 3.48
N ASP A 322 -26.24 -6.70 4.81
CA ASP A 322 -26.98 -7.71 5.57
C ASP A 322 -28.48 -7.31 5.69
N PRO A 323 -29.35 -8.17 6.24
CA PRO A 323 -30.77 -7.84 6.40
C PRO A 323 -31.05 -6.54 7.16
N ALA A 324 -30.27 -6.24 8.21
CA ALA A 324 -30.48 -5.04 9.01
C ALA A 324 -30.10 -3.77 8.24
N GLU A 325 -29.01 -3.83 7.48
CA GLU A 325 -28.57 -2.73 6.62
C GLU A 325 -29.47 -2.53 5.41
N ALA A 326 -30.02 -3.60 4.83
CA ALA A 326 -31.03 -3.49 3.77
C ALA A 326 -32.32 -2.83 4.29
N LEU A 327 -32.74 -3.16 5.51
CA LEU A 327 -33.84 -2.48 6.19
C LEU A 327 -33.52 -0.99 6.43
N GLU A 328 -32.30 -0.68 6.86
CA GLU A 328 -31.82 0.70 7.02
C GLU A 328 -31.97 1.49 5.71
N ILE A 329 -31.50 0.93 4.59
CA ILE A 329 -31.65 1.58 3.27
C ILE A 329 -33.12 1.69 2.86
N ALA A 330 -33.96 0.69 3.14
CA ALA A 330 -35.39 0.74 2.84
C ALA A 330 -36.10 1.90 3.54
N THR A 331 -35.61 2.38 4.68
CA THR A 331 -36.17 3.57 5.35
C THR A 331 -36.10 4.83 4.50
N LEU A 332 -35.12 4.93 3.59
CA LEU A 332 -34.96 6.06 2.67
C LEU A 332 -36.09 6.12 1.62
N TRP A 333 -36.77 5.00 1.38
CA TRP A 333 -37.90 4.89 0.45
C TRP A 333 -39.27 5.05 1.13
N LYS A 334 -39.31 5.33 2.44
CA LYS A 334 -40.55 5.33 3.22
C LYS A 334 -41.60 6.29 2.66
N SER A 335 -41.18 7.50 2.25
CA SER A 335 -42.09 8.52 1.72
C SER A 335 -42.74 8.07 0.41
N GLU A 336 -41.94 7.47 -0.48
CA GLU A 336 -42.39 6.94 -1.76
C GLU A 336 -43.34 5.76 -1.55
N VAL A 337 -43.01 4.82 -0.66
CA VAL A 337 -43.88 3.69 -0.32
C VAL A 337 -45.25 4.18 0.18
N GLU A 338 -45.28 5.19 1.06
CA GLU A 338 -46.52 5.81 1.55
C GLU A 338 -47.28 6.56 0.44
N SER A 339 -46.58 7.21 -0.49
CA SER A 339 -47.17 7.89 -1.66
C SER A 339 -47.85 6.90 -2.61
N TRP A 340 -47.17 5.78 -2.93
CA TRP A 340 -47.72 4.70 -3.75
C TRP A 340 -48.90 4.02 -3.05
N GLY A 341 -48.84 3.81 -1.73
CA GLY A 341 -49.95 3.26 -0.93
C GLY A 341 -51.21 4.13 -0.97
N ARG A 342 -51.07 5.46 -0.96
CA ARG A 342 -52.20 6.39 -1.10
C ARG A 342 -52.83 6.35 -2.49
N THR A 343 -52.03 6.07 -3.52
CA THR A 343 -52.49 6.07 -4.92
C THR A 343 -53.10 4.72 -5.33
N TYR A 344 -52.59 3.62 -4.78
CA TYR A 344 -53.01 2.25 -5.12
C TYR A 344 -53.46 1.53 -3.84
N PRO A 345 -54.78 1.55 -3.52
CA PRO A 345 -55.32 0.91 -2.31
C PRO A 345 -54.93 -0.56 -2.16
N GLU A 346 -54.91 -1.27 -3.28
CA GLU A 346 -54.44 -2.66 -3.40
C GLU A 346 -53.02 -2.90 -2.91
N PHE A 347 -52.10 -1.96 -3.16
CA PHE A 347 -50.73 -2.01 -2.68
C PHE A 347 -50.67 -1.70 -1.17
N GLN A 348 -51.50 -0.77 -0.71
CA GLN A 348 -51.64 -0.48 0.72
C GLN A 348 -52.20 -1.68 1.50
N ASP A 349 -53.19 -2.38 0.94
CA ASP A 349 -53.76 -3.59 1.53
C ASP A 349 -52.72 -4.72 1.63
N TRP A 350 -51.91 -4.89 0.58
CA TRP A 350 -50.78 -5.82 0.62
C TRP A 350 -49.75 -5.43 1.70
N ASN A 351 -49.37 -4.16 1.78
CA ASN A 351 -48.45 -3.64 2.80
C ASN A 351 -49.00 -3.85 4.24
N ASN A 352 -50.29 -3.58 4.46
CA ASN A 352 -50.96 -3.86 5.73
C ASN A 352 -50.95 -5.36 6.07
N SER A 353 -51.22 -6.22 5.08
CA SER A 353 -51.16 -7.67 5.24
C SER A 353 -49.76 -8.18 5.57
N LEU A 354 -48.71 -7.57 5.01
CA LEU A 354 -47.32 -7.88 5.38
C LEU A 354 -47.05 -7.55 6.84
N ARG A 355 -47.41 -6.34 7.27
CA ARG A 355 -47.24 -5.90 8.67
C ARG A 355 -47.98 -6.81 9.64
N GLU A 356 -49.21 -7.21 9.31
CA GLU A 356 -49.97 -8.17 10.11
C GLU A 356 -49.25 -9.53 10.21
N LYS A 357 -48.71 -10.06 9.10
CA LYS A 357 -47.94 -11.31 9.11
C LYS A 357 -46.66 -11.20 9.95
N VAL A 358 -45.99 -10.05 9.94
CA VAL A 358 -44.81 -9.77 10.77
C VAL A 358 -45.20 -9.70 12.25
N THR A 359 -46.26 -8.97 12.62
CA THR A 359 -46.74 -8.89 14.02
C THR A 359 -47.12 -10.26 14.58
N HIS A 360 -47.65 -11.16 13.76
CA HIS A 360 -47.98 -12.53 14.15
C HIS A 360 -46.82 -13.54 13.96
N SER A 361 -45.63 -13.09 13.57
CA SER A 361 -44.45 -13.92 13.30
C SER A 361 -44.74 -15.11 12.35
N ASN A 362 -45.57 -14.91 11.33
CA ASN A 362 -45.97 -15.95 10.38
C ASN A 362 -44.87 -16.21 9.32
N ILE A 363 -43.74 -16.77 9.76
CA ILE A 363 -42.54 -17.00 8.94
C ILE A 363 -42.84 -17.76 7.62
N PRO A 364 -43.62 -18.86 7.59
CA PRO A 364 -43.88 -19.58 6.34
C PRO A 364 -44.58 -18.73 5.28
N ARG A 365 -45.52 -17.86 5.70
CA ARG A 365 -46.20 -16.93 4.78
C ARG A 365 -45.28 -15.79 4.35
N LEU A 366 -44.46 -15.25 5.25
CA LEU A 366 -43.48 -14.22 4.90
C LEU A 366 -42.43 -14.75 3.90
N GLN A 367 -42.00 -16.00 4.04
CA GLN A 367 -41.12 -16.67 3.08
C GLN A 367 -41.78 -16.92 1.72
N GLU A 368 -43.11 -17.12 1.68
CA GLU A 368 -43.88 -17.19 0.43
C GLU A 368 -43.93 -15.81 -0.26
N GLU A 369 -44.17 -14.74 0.49
CA GLU A 369 -44.15 -13.35 -0.03
C GLU A 369 -42.75 -12.97 -0.52
N PHE A 370 -41.69 -13.29 0.23
CA PHE A 370 -40.30 -13.05 -0.17
C PHE A 370 -39.96 -13.76 -1.48
N ARG A 371 -40.28 -15.04 -1.61
CA ARG A 371 -40.11 -15.79 -2.87
C ARG A 371 -40.90 -15.15 -3.99
N ARG A 372 -42.15 -14.79 -3.75
CA ARG A 372 -43.01 -14.19 -4.75
C ARG A 372 -42.46 -12.88 -5.30
N LEU A 373 -41.90 -12.03 -4.44
CA LEU A 373 -41.33 -10.75 -4.84
C LEU A 373 -40.12 -10.91 -5.79
N HIS A 374 -39.42 -12.04 -5.72
CA HIS A 374 -38.14 -12.25 -6.41
C HIS A 374 -38.15 -13.38 -7.46
N SER A 375 -39.20 -14.19 -7.56
CA SER A 375 -39.29 -15.34 -8.51
C SER A 375 -39.80 -14.99 -9.92
N PHE A 376 -39.69 -13.74 -10.39
CA PHE A 376 -40.25 -13.35 -11.70
C PHE A 376 -39.31 -12.51 -12.59
N PRO A 377 -38.77 -13.07 -13.69
CA PRO A 377 -38.10 -12.30 -14.71
C PRO A 377 -39.13 -11.65 -15.66
N SER A 378 -39.34 -10.33 -15.49
CA SER A 378 -39.62 -9.28 -16.49
C SER A 378 -40.60 -9.46 -17.69
N HIS A 379 -41.23 -10.60 -17.97
CA HIS A 379 -42.16 -10.75 -19.10
C HIS A 379 -43.31 -11.69 -18.70
N TYR A 380 -44.45 -11.12 -18.26
CA TYR A 380 -45.85 -11.61 -18.33
C TYR A 380 -46.69 -11.05 -17.16
N PRO A 381 -47.99 -10.70 -17.38
CA PRO A 381 -48.84 -10.14 -16.34
C PRO A 381 -49.42 -11.28 -15.47
N SER A 382 -49.19 -11.29 -14.16
CA SER A 382 -49.96 -12.21 -13.29
C SER A 382 -50.16 -11.73 -11.85
N LYS A 383 -51.41 -11.86 -11.41
CA LYS A 383 -52.03 -11.40 -10.16
C LYS A 383 -51.52 -12.11 -8.89
N LEU A 384 -51.68 -11.46 -7.73
CA LEU A 384 -51.61 -12.10 -6.40
C LEU A 384 -52.54 -13.34 -6.28
N GLN A 385 -52.27 -14.28 -5.36
CA GLN A 385 -53.24 -15.33 -5.00
C GLN A 385 -54.59 -14.72 -4.54
N THR A 386 -54.57 -13.44 -4.14
CA THR A 386 -55.71 -12.58 -3.81
C THR A 386 -56.30 -11.80 -5.01
N GLY A 387 -55.77 -11.97 -6.23
CA GLY A 387 -56.27 -11.30 -7.44
C GLY A 387 -55.72 -9.90 -7.73
N ILE A 388 -54.77 -9.40 -6.93
CA ILE A 388 -54.32 -8.01 -6.96
C ILE A 388 -53.22 -7.75 -8.03
N PRO A 389 -53.33 -6.67 -8.85
CA PRO A 389 -52.34 -6.29 -9.85
C PRO A 389 -51.16 -5.44 -9.30
N LEU A 390 -50.22 -6.06 -8.58
CA LEU A 390 -48.97 -5.40 -8.10
C LEU A 390 -48.05 -4.86 -9.22
N HIS A 391 -48.25 -5.25 -10.47
CA HIS A 391 -47.37 -4.92 -11.60
C HIS A 391 -47.29 -3.42 -11.93
N MET A 392 -48.20 -2.59 -11.38
CA MET A 392 -48.18 -1.13 -11.59
C MET A 392 -47.22 -0.39 -10.65
N VAL A 393 -46.81 -1.02 -9.54
CA VAL A 393 -45.88 -0.43 -8.58
C VAL A 393 -44.45 -0.83 -8.97
N PRO A 394 -43.48 0.11 -9.03
CA PRO A 394 -42.10 -0.24 -9.33
C PRO A 394 -41.55 -1.29 -8.36
N HIS A 395 -40.78 -2.26 -8.87
CA HIS A 395 -40.27 -3.37 -8.07
C HIS A 395 -39.48 -2.93 -6.83
N HIS A 396 -38.69 -1.84 -6.95
CA HIS A 396 -37.94 -1.32 -5.81
C HIS A 396 -38.80 -0.73 -4.70
N ILE A 397 -39.98 -0.19 -5.03
CA ILE A 397 -40.97 0.26 -4.05
C ILE A 397 -41.64 -0.93 -3.38
N GLN A 398 -41.95 -2.00 -4.13
CA GLN A 398 -42.47 -3.24 -3.55
C GLN A 398 -41.47 -3.86 -2.58
N ASN A 399 -40.19 -3.92 -2.97
CA ASN A 399 -39.12 -4.44 -2.13
C ASN A 399 -38.88 -3.58 -0.88
N ALA A 400 -38.83 -2.25 -1.02
CA ALA A 400 -38.75 -1.35 0.12
C ALA A 400 -39.93 -1.51 1.09
N ALA A 401 -41.16 -1.65 0.57
CA ALA A 401 -42.34 -1.89 1.41
C ALA A 401 -42.28 -3.23 2.14
N PHE A 402 -41.79 -4.29 1.47
CA PHE A 402 -41.55 -5.58 2.09
C PHE A 402 -40.57 -5.47 3.26
N LEU A 403 -39.41 -4.82 3.05
CA LEU A 403 -38.41 -4.61 4.10
C LEU A 403 -38.98 -3.77 5.25
N LEU A 404 -39.64 -2.64 4.95
CA LEU A 404 -40.23 -1.75 5.94
C LEU A 404 -41.31 -2.43 6.81
N ALA A 405 -41.93 -3.52 6.36
CA ALA A 405 -42.84 -4.30 7.19
C ALA A 405 -42.15 -4.91 8.44
N PHE A 406 -40.82 -5.07 8.41
CA PHE A 406 -40.00 -5.59 9.50
C PHE A 406 -39.38 -4.50 10.39
N GLN A 407 -39.70 -3.21 10.20
CA GLN A 407 -39.08 -2.11 10.96
C GLN A 407 -39.18 -2.29 12.49
N ASP A 408 -40.27 -2.91 12.97
CA ASP A 408 -40.58 -3.10 14.39
C ASP A 408 -40.21 -4.51 14.88
N ALA A 409 -39.74 -5.39 13.99
CA ALA A 409 -39.28 -6.76 14.27
C ALA A 409 -38.14 -7.19 13.32
N PRO A 410 -37.00 -6.46 13.30
CA PRO A 410 -35.92 -6.68 12.34
C PRO A 410 -35.28 -8.07 12.44
N GLU A 411 -35.32 -8.70 13.63
CA GLU A 411 -34.81 -10.05 13.87
C GLU A 411 -35.53 -11.14 13.05
N LEU A 412 -36.80 -10.91 12.67
CA LEU A 412 -37.54 -11.85 11.85
C LEU A 412 -37.07 -11.85 10.40
N LEU A 413 -36.49 -10.75 9.91
CA LEU A 413 -36.09 -10.62 8.51
C LEU A 413 -34.99 -11.63 8.15
N ASP A 414 -34.02 -11.87 9.03
CA ASP A 414 -32.98 -12.90 8.82
C ASP A 414 -33.59 -14.30 8.63
N SER A 415 -34.59 -14.63 9.46
CA SER A 415 -35.31 -15.91 9.39
C SER A 415 -36.16 -16.05 8.12
N VAL A 416 -36.63 -14.94 7.56
CA VAL A 416 -37.42 -14.93 6.32
C VAL A 416 -36.52 -15.04 5.10
N VAL A 417 -35.42 -14.30 5.07
CA VAL A 417 -34.48 -14.28 3.93
C VAL A 417 -33.70 -15.60 3.85
N PHE A 418 -33.03 -15.99 4.94
CA PHE A 418 -32.14 -17.15 4.94
C PHE A 418 -32.85 -18.44 5.37
N GLY A 419 -33.85 -18.35 6.26
CA GLY A 419 -34.58 -19.53 6.74
C GLY A 419 -33.64 -20.60 7.29
N LYS A 420 -33.63 -21.78 6.65
CA LYS A 420 -32.72 -22.88 7.04
C LYS A 420 -31.25 -22.55 6.80
N LEU A 421 -30.95 -21.67 5.85
CA LEU A 421 -29.59 -21.21 5.54
C LEU A 421 -29.00 -20.31 6.63
N SER A 422 -29.77 -19.98 7.68
CA SER A 422 -29.19 -19.39 8.88
C SER A 422 -28.29 -20.34 9.66
N ASP A 423 -28.41 -21.65 9.42
CA ASP A 423 -27.42 -22.64 9.83
C ASP A 423 -26.28 -22.71 8.80
N PRO A 424 -25.03 -22.36 9.17
CA PRO A 424 -23.87 -22.46 8.28
C PRO A 424 -23.63 -23.87 7.71
N GLU A 425 -24.10 -24.93 8.37
CA GLU A 425 -23.99 -26.29 7.86
C GLU A 425 -24.96 -26.57 6.71
N LEU A 426 -26.12 -25.89 6.69
CA LEU A 426 -27.09 -25.95 5.60
C LEU A 426 -26.80 -24.95 4.49
N PHE A 427 -26.03 -23.90 4.78
CA PHE A 427 -25.58 -22.91 3.79
C PHE A 427 -24.29 -23.35 3.10
N LYS A 428 -24.35 -24.51 2.47
CA LYS A 428 -23.27 -25.07 1.64
C LYS A 428 -23.92 -25.56 0.36
N ALA A 429 -23.25 -25.39 -0.76
CA ALA A 429 -23.65 -26.03 -2.02
C ALA A 429 -25.06 -25.72 -2.55
N ILE A 430 -25.63 -24.55 -2.25
CA ILE A 430 -27.00 -24.23 -2.65
C ILE A 430 -27.13 -23.96 -4.15
N GLY A 431 -25.99 -23.81 -4.84
CA GLY A 431 -25.91 -23.51 -6.26
C GLY A 431 -26.10 -22.02 -6.55
N PHE A 432 -25.58 -21.60 -7.70
CA PHE A 432 -25.53 -20.18 -8.09
C PHE A 432 -26.92 -19.52 -8.11
N GLU A 433 -27.94 -20.17 -8.67
CA GLU A 433 -29.29 -19.58 -8.78
C GLU A 433 -29.93 -19.30 -7.41
N HIS A 434 -29.77 -20.20 -6.43
CA HIS A 434 -30.29 -19.96 -5.08
C HIS A 434 -29.46 -18.90 -4.34
N TYR A 435 -28.14 -18.85 -4.59
CA TYR A 435 -27.26 -17.85 -4.00
C TYR A 435 -27.59 -16.44 -4.52
N GLU A 436 -27.72 -16.28 -5.84
CA GLU A 436 -28.11 -15.02 -6.49
C GLU A 436 -29.48 -14.53 -5.99
N PHE A 437 -30.45 -15.45 -5.86
CA PHE A 437 -31.78 -15.15 -5.32
C PHE A 437 -31.75 -14.53 -3.91
N LEU A 438 -30.81 -14.93 -3.04
CA LEU A 438 -30.65 -14.31 -1.71
C LEU A 438 -30.12 -12.86 -1.80
N GLY A 439 -29.45 -12.49 -2.88
CA GLY A 439 -28.94 -11.14 -3.12
C GLY A 439 -29.94 -10.18 -3.73
N ASP A 440 -31.04 -10.70 -4.30
CA ASP A 440 -31.94 -9.88 -5.13
C ASP A 440 -32.55 -8.71 -4.36
N TYR A 441 -32.84 -8.85 -3.06
CA TYR A 441 -33.55 -7.85 -2.24
C TYR A 441 -32.68 -6.66 -1.77
N GLN A 442 -31.36 -6.77 -1.86
CA GLN A 442 -30.43 -5.75 -1.33
C GLN A 442 -29.75 -4.92 -2.43
N GLY A 443 -29.54 -5.51 -3.61
CA GLY A 443 -28.84 -4.87 -4.72
C GLY A 443 -29.78 -4.09 -5.63
N SER A 444 -29.90 -4.53 -6.88
CA SER A 444 -30.65 -3.79 -7.92
C SER A 444 -32.15 -3.62 -7.62
N SER A 445 -32.75 -4.38 -6.71
CA SER A 445 -34.13 -4.14 -6.29
C SER A 445 -34.28 -3.05 -5.21
N LEU A 446 -33.20 -2.48 -4.70
CA LEU A 446 -33.24 -1.47 -3.63
C LEU A 446 -32.45 -0.21 -3.98
N LEU A 447 -31.29 -0.40 -4.62
CA LEU A 447 -30.34 0.65 -4.99
C LEU A 447 -30.78 1.33 -6.29
N GLN A 448 -31.84 2.14 -6.21
CA GLN A 448 -32.49 2.78 -7.36
C GLN A 448 -32.65 4.31 -7.21
N SER A 449 -32.00 4.90 -6.19
CA SER A 449 -31.88 6.34 -5.98
C SER A 449 -30.45 6.73 -5.62
N GLU A 450 -30.14 8.02 -5.67
CA GLU A 450 -28.84 8.53 -5.26
C GLU A 450 -28.56 8.23 -3.78
N GLU A 451 -29.53 8.51 -2.90
CA GLU A 451 -29.38 8.34 -1.45
C GLU A 451 -29.10 6.88 -1.07
N THR A 452 -29.82 5.94 -1.70
CA THR A 452 -29.65 4.50 -1.43
C THR A 452 -28.29 3.99 -1.89
N ILE A 453 -27.83 4.42 -3.07
CA ILE A 453 -26.50 4.06 -3.59
C ILE A 453 -25.40 4.66 -2.72
N ARG A 454 -25.50 5.95 -2.37
CA ARG A 454 -24.52 6.59 -1.48
C ARG A 454 -24.42 5.84 -0.16
N ARG A 455 -25.58 5.50 0.44
CA ARG A 455 -25.61 4.79 1.71
C ARG A 455 -24.99 3.39 1.62
N ALA A 456 -25.26 2.66 0.54
CA ALA A 456 -24.67 1.34 0.31
C ALA A 456 -23.13 1.41 0.16
N VAL A 457 -22.61 2.41 -0.58
CA VAL A 457 -21.16 2.61 -0.72
C VAL A 457 -20.52 2.95 0.63
N GLN A 458 -21.15 3.80 1.44
CA GLN A 458 -20.68 4.11 2.80
C GLN A 458 -20.66 2.87 3.69
N ILE A 459 -21.66 1.99 3.59
CA ILE A 459 -21.69 0.72 4.31
C ILE A 459 -20.52 -0.18 3.87
N ALA A 460 -20.31 -0.33 2.56
CA ALA A 460 -19.21 -1.14 2.01
C ALA A 460 -17.85 -0.64 2.51
N VAL A 461 -17.60 0.67 2.44
CA VAL A 461 -16.36 1.28 2.92
C VAL A 461 -16.17 1.10 4.43
N ARG A 462 -17.23 1.27 5.23
CA ARG A 462 -17.17 1.07 6.68
C ARG A 462 -16.82 -0.37 7.04
N LYS A 463 -17.43 -1.35 6.35
CA LYS A 463 -17.11 -2.77 6.52
C LYS A 463 -15.65 -3.04 6.15
N ALA A 464 -15.18 -2.53 5.03
CA ALA A 464 -13.77 -2.66 4.62
C ALA A 464 -12.82 -2.05 5.68
N ALA A 465 -13.11 -0.84 6.16
CA ALA A 465 -12.31 -0.17 7.18
C ALA A 465 -12.25 -0.94 8.51
N ALA A 466 -13.37 -1.52 8.97
CA ALA A 466 -13.44 -2.33 10.19
C ALA A 466 -12.54 -3.59 10.15
N HIS A 467 -12.14 -4.03 8.95
CA HIS A 467 -11.24 -5.15 8.72
C HIS A 467 -9.88 -4.73 8.18
N ASN A 468 -9.49 -3.47 8.41
CA ASN A 468 -8.19 -2.92 8.06
C ASN A 468 -7.84 -3.01 6.56
N VAL A 469 -8.85 -2.88 5.70
CA VAL A 469 -8.64 -2.75 4.26
C VAL A 469 -7.97 -1.40 3.96
N ARG A 470 -6.89 -1.44 3.18
CA ARG A 470 -6.16 -0.26 2.68
C ARG A 470 -6.40 -0.01 1.20
N TYR A 471 -6.84 -1.05 0.49
CA TYR A 471 -7.22 -0.94 -0.90
C TYR A 471 -8.50 -1.73 -1.20
N LEU A 472 -9.52 -1.04 -1.71
CA LEU A 472 -10.81 -1.63 -2.08
C LEU A 472 -11.07 -1.38 -3.56
N GLU A 473 -11.33 -2.44 -4.31
CA GLU A 473 -11.93 -2.39 -5.65
C GLU A 473 -13.40 -2.79 -5.56
N LEU A 474 -14.29 -1.81 -5.50
CA LEU A 474 -15.73 -2.02 -5.39
C LEU A 474 -16.32 -2.30 -6.78
N ARG A 475 -16.87 -3.50 -6.95
CA ARG A 475 -17.49 -3.96 -8.19
C ARG A 475 -18.93 -3.49 -8.25
N CYS A 476 -19.31 -2.87 -9.36
CA CYS A 476 -20.65 -2.37 -9.54
C CYS A 476 -21.14 -2.53 -10.98
N SER A 477 -22.46 -2.69 -11.14
CA SER A 477 -23.13 -2.74 -12.43
C SER A 477 -24.06 -1.52 -12.56
N PRO A 478 -23.57 -0.30 -12.87
CA PRO A 478 -24.37 0.94 -12.81
C PRO A 478 -25.69 0.89 -13.58
N LEU A 479 -25.71 0.25 -14.76
CA LEU A 479 -26.91 0.08 -15.58
C LEU A 479 -28.04 -0.73 -14.90
N ASN A 480 -27.74 -1.50 -13.85
CA ASN A 480 -28.75 -2.21 -13.08
C ASN A 480 -29.51 -1.29 -12.11
N TYR A 481 -28.97 -0.09 -11.84
CA TYR A 481 -29.49 0.88 -10.87
C TYR A 481 -30.28 2.03 -11.52
N THR A 482 -30.67 1.88 -12.80
CA THR A 482 -31.34 2.93 -13.60
C THR A 482 -32.84 2.68 -13.84
N LYS A 483 -33.48 1.85 -13.02
CA LYS A 483 -34.91 1.50 -13.12
C LYS A 483 -35.81 2.36 -12.24
N GLY A 484 -35.25 3.06 -11.25
CA GLY A 484 -35.95 4.00 -10.39
C GLY A 484 -35.74 5.46 -10.80
N ASN A 485 -35.21 6.25 -9.86
CA ASN A 485 -35.09 7.71 -10.02
C ASN A 485 -33.91 8.09 -10.93
N LEU A 486 -32.86 7.27 -10.93
CA LEU A 486 -31.67 7.45 -11.76
C LEU A 486 -31.93 6.93 -13.18
N LYS A 487 -31.43 7.63 -14.19
CA LYS A 487 -31.77 7.34 -15.60
C LYS A 487 -30.61 6.89 -16.46
N THR A 488 -29.37 7.15 -16.06
CA THR A 488 -28.19 6.78 -16.86
C THR A 488 -27.15 6.05 -16.02
N GLY A 489 -26.36 5.18 -16.67
CA GLY A 489 -25.23 4.51 -16.02
C GLY A 489 -24.16 5.51 -15.55
N LEU A 490 -23.95 6.59 -16.29
CA LEU A 490 -22.98 7.64 -15.95
C LEU A 490 -23.37 8.37 -14.66
N GLU A 491 -24.65 8.68 -14.48
CA GLU A 491 -25.15 9.32 -13.26
C GLU A 491 -24.90 8.44 -12.03
N VAL A 492 -25.20 7.15 -12.15
CA VAL A 492 -24.96 6.16 -11.10
C VAL A 492 -23.47 6.01 -10.79
N TYR A 493 -22.63 5.86 -11.83
CA TYR A 493 -21.17 5.76 -11.66
C TYR A 493 -20.62 7.00 -10.95
N ARG A 494 -21.03 8.20 -11.36
CA ARG A 494 -20.63 9.47 -10.73
C ARG A 494 -20.91 9.46 -9.23
N ILE A 495 -22.09 8.98 -8.82
CA ILE A 495 -22.48 8.91 -7.40
C ILE A 495 -21.55 7.97 -6.63
N ILE A 496 -21.31 6.77 -7.17
CA ILE A 496 -20.41 5.77 -6.56
C ILE A 496 -18.98 6.32 -6.47
N ALA A 497 -18.45 6.86 -7.56
CA ALA A 497 -17.09 7.38 -7.63
C ALA A 497 -16.87 8.57 -6.68
N GLN A 498 -17.85 9.47 -6.60
CA GLN A 498 -17.81 10.60 -5.67
C GLN A 498 -17.75 10.14 -4.20
N GLU A 499 -18.58 9.16 -3.80
CA GLU A 499 -18.55 8.63 -2.44
C GLU A 499 -17.25 7.90 -2.11
N LEU A 500 -16.72 7.09 -3.05
CA LEU A 500 -15.42 6.43 -2.87
C LEU A 500 -14.30 7.46 -2.70
N SER A 501 -14.26 8.50 -3.54
CA SER A 501 -13.25 9.57 -3.48
C SER A 501 -13.32 10.36 -2.16
N GLN A 502 -14.53 10.68 -1.70
CA GLN A 502 -14.73 11.35 -0.41
C GLN A 502 -14.27 10.47 0.75
N ALA A 503 -14.68 9.20 0.77
CA ALA A 503 -14.32 8.28 1.84
C ALA A 503 -12.81 7.98 1.86
N GLU A 504 -12.15 7.92 0.70
CA GLU A 504 -10.70 7.77 0.59
C GLU A 504 -9.97 8.97 1.25
N SER A 505 -10.43 10.18 0.94
CA SER A 505 -9.88 11.43 1.49
C SER A 505 -10.07 11.53 3.00
N GLU A 506 -11.23 11.13 3.51
CA GLU A 506 -11.54 11.09 4.94
C GLU A 506 -10.73 10.03 5.69
N ALA A 507 -10.62 8.82 5.14
CA ALA A 507 -9.84 7.73 5.72
C ALA A 507 -8.35 8.08 5.77
N SER A 508 -7.81 8.62 4.68
CA SER A 508 -6.38 9.01 4.62
C SER A 508 -6.03 10.06 5.67
N ARG A 509 -6.92 11.05 5.89
CA ARG A 509 -6.73 12.11 6.90
C ARG A 509 -6.87 11.59 8.34
N SER A 510 -7.91 10.80 8.61
CA SER A 510 -8.24 10.34 9.96
C SER A 510 -7.26 9.28 10.47
N LEU A 511 -6.86 8.34 9.61
CA LEU A 511 -5.96 7.25 9.97
C LEU A 511 -4.49 7.65 9.89
N ARG A 512 -4.16 8.76 9.21
CA ARG A 512 -2.78 9.12 8.82
C ARG A 512 -2.06 7.96 8.12
N LYS A 513 -2.80 7.25 7.26
CA LYS A 513 -2.35 6.06 6.51
C LYS A 513 -2.85 6.17 5.08
N GLN A 514 -2.13 5.55 4.14
CA GLN A 514 -2.57 5.51 2.76
C GLN A 514 -3.75 4.56 2.61
N VAL A 515 -4.84 5.08 2.06
CA VAL A 515 -6.03 4.32 1.69
C VAL A 515 -6.35 4.66 0.24
N ARG A 516 -6.78 3.67 -0.53
CA ARG A 516 -7.14 3.82 -1.94
C ARG A 516 -8.42 3.04 -2.24
N TYR A 517 -9.41 3.70 -2.84
CA TYR A 517 -10.68 3.10 -3.22
C TYR A 517 -10.92 3.29 -4.72
N ARG A 518 -11.27 2.22 -5.42
CA ARG A 518 -11.52 2.20 -6.86
C ARG A 518 -12.83 1.48 -7.16
N ALA A 519 -13.36 1.75 -8.35
CA ALA A 519 -14.53 1.08 -8.89
C ALA A 519 -14.14 0.18 -10.06
N LEU A 520 -14.83 -0.96 -10.18
CA LEU A 520 -14.83 -1.80 -11.39
C LEU A 520 -16.24 -1.83 -11.98
N LEU A 521 -16.34 -1.65 -13.30
CA LEU A 521 -17.59 -1.85 -14.02
C LEU A 521 -17.78 -3.34 -14.30
N VAL A 522 -18.82 -3.92 -13.73
CA VAL A 522 -19.17 -5.32 -13.97
C VAL A 522 -20.17 -5.39 -15.12
N ALA A 523 -19.69 -5.91 -16.26
CA ALA A 523 -20.53 -6.32 -17.35
C ALA A 523 -21.23 -7.63 -16.98
N SER A 524 -22.56 -7.57 -16.91
CA SER A 524 -23.35 -8.77 -16.67
C SER A 524 -23.41 -9.63 -17.92
N ARG A 525 -22.98 -10.90 -17.80
CA ARG A 525 -23.09 -11.88 -18.89
C ARG A 525 -24.44 -12.61 -18.94
N HIS A 526 -25.40 -12.17 -18.13
CA HIS A 526 -26.75 -12.69 -18.17
C HIS A 526 -27.48 -12.19 -19.41
N ARG A 527 -28.22 -13.08 -20.08
CA ARG A 527 -29.20 -12.75 -21.14
C ARG A 527 -28.60 -12.38 -22.51
N LYS A 528 -28.12 -11.15 -22.72
CA LYS A 528 -27.87 -10.60 -24.07
C LYS A 528 -26.50 -9.93 -24.21
N LEU A 529 -25.81 -10.25 -25.30
CA LEU A 529 -24.55 -9.62 -25.70
C LEU A 529 -24.65 -8.08 -25.78
N SER A 530 -25.79 -7.54 -26.20
CA SER A 530 -26.03 -6.09 -26.25
C SER A 530 -25.86 -5.40 -24.90
N GLN A 531 -26.14 -6.10 -23.78
CA GLN A 531 -25.96 -5.52 -22.45
C GLN A 531 -24.48 -5.39 -22.09
N VAL A 532 -23.63 -6.32 -22.54
CA VAL A 532 -22.17 -6.20 -22.36
C VAL A 532 -21.66 -4.97 -23.10
N TYR A 533 -22.08 -4.76 -24.35
CA TYR A 533 -21.72 -3.56 -25.11
C TYR A 533 -22.12 -2.26 -24.39
N GLN A 534 -23.30 -2.20 -23.76
CA GLN A 534 -23.72 -1.02 -23.00
C GLN A 534 -22.77 -0.67 -21.84
N TYR A 535 -22.13 -1.65 -21.19
CA TYR A 535 -21.12 -1.36 -20.16
C TYR A 535 -19.83 -0.80 -20.74
N MET A 536 -19.46 -1.22 -21.96
CA MET A 536 -18.28 -0.70 -22.65
C MET A 536 -18.54 0.72 -23.15
N GLU A 537 -19.75 0.99 -23.67
CA GLU A 537 -20.22 2.33 -24.00
C GLU A 537 -20.21 3.24 -22.76
N LEU A 538 -20.64 2.74 -21.60
CA LEU A 538 -20.56 3.49 -20.34
C LEU A 538 -19.10 3.80 -19.94
N MET A 539 -18.19 2.84 -20.09
CA MET A 539 -16.75 3.08 -19.84
C MET A 539 -16.24 4.22 -20.75
N GLU A 540 -16.56 4.16 -22.05
CA GLU A 540 -16.21 5.22 -23.00
C GLU A 540 -16.78 6.58 -22.58
N GLU A 541 -18.06 6.61 -22.17
CA GLU A 541 -18.75 7.82 -21.71
C GLU A 541 -18.08 8.43 -20.46
N ILE A 542 -17.63 7.59 -19.51
CA ILE A 542 -16.89 8.02 -18.31
C ILE A 542 -15.61 8.75 -18.70
N PHE A 543 -14.82 8.17 -19.62
CA PHE A 543 -13.58 8.79 -20.07
C PHE A 543 -13.80 10.04 -20.92
N GLN A 544 -14.78 10.02 -21.83
CA GLN A 544 -15.08 11.16 -22.71
C GLN A 544 -15.62 12.36 -21.92
N SER A 545 -16.43 12.12 -20.89
CA SER A 545 -16.96 13.17 -20.03
C SER A 545 -15.98 13.65 -18.95
N GLY A 546 -14.91 12.90 -18.68
CA GLY A 546 -13.97 13.18 -17.59
C GLY A 546 -14.58 12.98 -16.19
N THR A 547 -15.62 12.15 -16.09
CA THR A 547 -16.31 11.89 -14.82
C THR A 547 -15.48 10.93 -13.97
N TYR A 548 -14.64 11.42 -13.04
CA TYR A 548 -13.81 10.59 -12.15
C TYR A 548 -13.09 9.40 -12.84
N PRO A 549 -12.41 9.58 -13.99
CA PRO A 549 -11.75 8.49 -14.71
C PRO A 549 -10.67 7.79 -13.86
N GLU A 550 -10.05 8.50 -12.91
CA GLU A 550 -9.04 7.97 -11.98
C GLU A 550 -9.60 6.98 -10.94
N ILE A 551 -10.92 7.00 -10.71
CA ILE A 551 -11.58 6.06 -9.79
C ILE A 551 -11.92 4.74 -10.51
N LEU A 552 -12.07 4.75 -11.84
CA LEU A 552 -12.34 3.56 -12.64
C LEU A 552 -11.07 2.73 -12.82
N ALA A 553 -10.90 1.69 -12.01
CA ALA A 553 -9.74 0.81 -12.09
C ALA A 553 -9.83 -0.19 -13.23
N GLY A 554 -11.02 -0.53 -13.74
CA GLY A 554 -11.15 -1.59 -14.72
C GLY A 554 -12.56 -2.07 -14.98
N VAL A 555 -12.63 -3.15 -15.76
CA VAL A 555 -13.86 -3.84 -16.12
C VAL A 555 -13.79 -5.29 -15.66
N ASP A 556 -14.94 -5.79 -15.18
CA ASP A 556 -15.17 -7.18 -14.83
C ASP A 556 -16.26 -7.80 -15.70
N LEU A 557 -16.23 -9.12 -15.84
CA LEU A 557 -17.32 -9.91 -16.41
C LEU A 557 -17.81 -10.89 -15.36
N ALA A 558 -19.07 -10.76 -14.94
CA ALA A 558 -19.66 -11.60 -13.91
C ALA A 558 -21.04 -12.14 -14.31
N GLY A 559 -21.54 -13.09 -13.52
CA GLY A 559 -22.77 -13.82 -13.74
C GLY A 559 -22.54 -15.26 -14.17
N ASN A 560 -23.60 -15.93 -14.65
CA ASN A 560 -23.58 -17.35 -14.98
C ASN A 560 -22.59 -17.67 -16.12
N GLU A 561 -21.47 -18.34 -15.78
CA GLU A 561 -20.37 -18.69 -16.69
C GLU A 561 -20.84 -19.50 -17.92
N LYS A 562 -21.89 -20.34 -17.79
CA LYS A 562 -22.41 -21.17 -18.89
C LYS A 562 -23.04 -20.37 -20.03
N GLN A 563 -23.63 -19.21 -19.74
CA GLN A 563 -24.49 -18.53 -20.71
C GLN A 563 -23.68 -17.89 -21.84
N MET A 564 -22.55 -17.26 -21.51
CA MET A 564 -21.76 -16.50 -22.47
C MET A 564 -20.27 -16.64 -22.15
N PRO A 565 -19.58 -17.61 -22.79
CA PRO A 565 -18.18 -17.88 -22.50
C PRO A 565 -17.29 -16.73 -22.99
N PRO A 566 -16.13 -16.47 -22.35
CA PRO A 566 -15.27 -15.32 -22.64
C PRO A 566 -14.87 -15.20 -24.12
N ALA A 567 -14.67 -16.31 -24.84
CA ALA A 567 -14.31 -16.27 -26.26
C ALA A 567 -15.33 -15.53 -27.14
N ARG A 568 -16.62 -15.53 -26.76
CA ARG A 568 -17.68 -14.82 -27.52
C ARG A 568 -17.70 -13.31 -27.28
N LEU A 569 -16.95 -12.84 -26.29
CA LEU A 569 -16.96 -11.46 -25.84
C LEU A 569 -15.73 -10.67 -26.28
N ARG A 570 -14.85 -11.29 -27.09
CA ARG A 570 -13.61 -10.65 -27.57
C ARG A 570 -13.89 -9.28 -28.19
N GLU A 571 -14.77 -9.24 -29.20
CA GLU A 571 -15.13 -7.99 -29.90
C GLU A 571 -15.78 -6.97 -28.96
N ALA A 572 -16.57 -7.42 -27.98
CA ALA A 572 -17.16 -6.52 -27.00
C ALA A 572 -16.11 -5.88 -26.08
N PHE A 573 -15.03 -6.60 -25.75
CA PHE A 573 -13.97 -6.10 -24.87
C PHE A 573 -12.84 -5.35 -25.60
N GLU A 574 -12.85 -5.29 -26.94
CA GLU A 574 -11.86 -4.53 -27.72
C GLU A 574 -11.69 -3.07 -27.24
N PRO A 575 -12.77 -2.30 -26.95
CA PRO A 575 -12.63 -0.94 -26.43
C PRO A 575 -11.86 -0.85 -25.09
N VAL A 576 -12.01 -1.86 -24.22
CA VAL A 576 -11.29 -1.92 -22.94
C VAL A 576 -9.80 -2.10 -23.18
N MET A 577 -9.45 -2.96 -24.14
CA MET A 577 -8.05 -3.21 -24.53
C MET A 577 -7.43 -2.00 -25.24
N ASP A 578 -8.16 -1.36 -26.15
CA ASP A 578 -7.70 -0.16 -26.87
C ASP A 578 -7.41 1.01 -25.92
N ARG A 579 -8.13 1.07 -24.80
CA ARG A 579 -7.88 2.03 -23.72
C ARG A 579 -6.78 1.63 -22.75
N CYS A 580 -6.20 0.44 -22.90
CA CYS A 580 -5.26 -0.14 -21.93
C CYS A 580 -5.85 -0.22 -20.51
N GLN A 581 -7.18 -0.39 -20.40
CA GLN A 581 -7.85 -0.46 -19.12
C GLN A 581 -7.75 -1.89 -18.54
N HIS A 582 -7.66 -1.99 -17.22
CA HIS A 582 -7.51 -3.30 -16.57
C HIS A 582 -8.75 -4.19 -16.70
N ILE A 583 -8.51 -5.50 -16.79
CA ILE A 583 -9.55 -6.53 -16.96
C ILE A 583 -9.40 -7.62 -15.90
N THR A 584 -10.47 -7.88 -15.17
CA THR A 584 -10.66 -9.10 -14.37
C THR A 584 -11.89 -9.85 -14.89
N ILE A 585 -11.97 -11.16 -14.72
CA ILE A 585 -13.09 -11.97 -15.23
C ILE A 585 -13.43 -13.06 -14.23
N HIS A 586 -14.72 -13.23 -13.88
CA HIS A 586 -15.17 -14.43 -13.20
C HIS A 586 -15.05 -15.63 -14.13
N ALA A 587 -14.17 -16.58 -13.80
CA ALA A 587 -13.98 -17.78 -14.58
C ALA A 587 -13.54 -18.97 -13.71
N GLY A 588 -14.09 -20.13 -14.01
CA GLY A 588 -13.72 -21.38 -13.36
C GLY A 588 -14.27 -21.50 -11.94
N GLU A 589 -15.35 -20.80 -11.62
CA GLU A 589 -16.14 -21.04 -10.40
C GLU A 589 -17.06 -22.25 -10.57
N SER A 590 -17.86 -22.22 -11.63
CA SER A 590 -18.85 -23.27 -11.94
C SER A 590 -18.55 -24.00 -13.25
N GLU A 591 -17.71 -23.42 -14.11
CA GLU A 591 -17.26 -24.03 -15.35
C GLU A 591 -15.83 -24.57 -15.28
N ASP A 592 -15.44 -25.29 -16.32
CA ASP A 592 -14.12 -25.86 -16.45
C ASP A 592 -13.02 -24.80 -16.68
N VAL A 593 -11.79 -25.29 -16.66
CA VAL A 593 -10.58 -24.49 -16.84
C VAL A 593 -10.46 -23.84 -18.23
N ASP A 594 -11.26 -24.27 -19.21
CA ASP A 594 -11.25 -23.63 -20.53
C ASP A 594 -11.85 -22.23 -20.47
N ASN A 595 -12.79 -21.96 -19.57
CA ASN A 595 -13.26 -20.58 -19.32
C ASN A 595 -12.13 -19.69 -18.78
N ILE A 596 -11.29 -20.21 -17.87
CA ILE A 596 -10.12 -19.48 -17.37
C ILE A 596 -9.14 -19.18 -18.50
N TRP A 597 -8.86 -20.18 -19.35
CA TRP A 597 -8.01 -20.00 -20.52
C TRP A 597 -8.56 -18.92 -21.46
N GLN A 598 -9.85 -18.98 -21.78
CA GLN A 598 -10.49 -18.02 -22.66
C GLN A 598 -10.48 -16.60 -22.07
N ALA A 599 -10.71 -16.45 -20.77
CA ALA A 599 -10.63 -15.14 -20.10
C ALA A 599 -9.25 -14.50 -20.27
N VAL A 600 -8.17 -15.26 -20.06
CA VAL A 600 -6.79 -14.75 -20.15
C VAL A 600 -6.37 -14.47 -21.60
N TYR A 601 -6.75 -15.31 -22.56
CA TYR A 601 -6.22 -15.24 -23.94
C TYR A 601 -7.12 -14.52 -24.94
N TYR A 602 -8.45 -14.51 -24.71
CA TYR A 602 -9.37 -13.76 -25.56
C TYR A 602 -9.72 -12.40 -24.98
N LEU A 603 -9.84 -12.29 -23.65
CA LEU A 603 -10.20 -11.04 -22.99
C LEU A 603 -9.01 -10.37 -22.30
N HIS A 604 -7.81 -10.92 -22.41
CA HIS A 604 -6.59 -10.34 -21.81
C HIS A 604 -6.67 -10.10 -20.30
N ALA A 605 -7.48 -10.90 -19.58
CA ALA A 605 -7.66 -10.77 -18.15
C ALA A 605 -6.32 -10.81 -17.39
N GLU A 606 -6.10 -9.82 -16.53
CA GLU A 606 -4.94 -9.69 -15.65
C GLU A 606 -5.16 -10.37 -14.29
N ARG A 607 -6.43 -10.59 -13.94
CA ARG A 607 -6.86 -11.37 -12.77
C ARG A 607 -8.08 -12.22 -13.11
N ILE A 608 -8.30 -13.26 -12.33
CA ILE A 608 -9.45 -14.16 -12.46
C ILE A 608 -10.20 -14.25 -11.13
N GLY A 609 -11.49 -13.95 -11.17
CA GLY A 609 -12.43 -14.22 -10.10
C GLY A 609 -12.57 -15.72 -9.87
N HIS A 610 -12.36 -16.17 -8.64
CA HIS A 610 -12.45 -17.56 -8.17
C HIS A 610 -11.35 -18.50 -8.69
N GLY A 611 -11.37 -18.90 -9.97
CA GLY A 611 -10.35 -19.76 -10.58
C GLY A 611 -10.20 -21.16 -9.96
N LEU A 612 -11.28 -21.77 -9.48
CA LEU A 612 -11.25 -23.03 -8.73
C LEU A 612 -10.74 -24.22 -9.57
N THR A 613 -10.90 -24.14 -10.89
CA THR A 613 -10.54 -25.22 -11.82
C THR A 613 -9.16 -25.08 -12.47
N LEU A 614 -8.38 -24.00 -12.20
CA LEU A 614 -7.04 -23.79 -12.79
C LEU A 614 -6.09 -24.97 -12.54
N LYS A 615 -6.19 -25.64 -11.38
CA LYS A 615 -5.39 -26.83 -11.03
C LYS A 615 -5.46 -27.96 -12.07
N ASN A 616 -6.53 -28.00 -12.87
CA ASN A 616 -6.76 -29.03 -13.88
C ASN A 616 -5.91 -28.84 -15.15
N LYS A 617 -5.24 -27.68 -15.35
CA LYS A 617 -4.28 -27.46 -16.45
C LYS A 617 -2.96 -26.88 -15.95
N PRO A 618 -2.00 -27.72 -15.56
CA PRO A 618 -0.70 -27.29 -15.03
C PRO A 618 0.08 -26.34 -15.96
N HIS A 619 0.02 -26.54 -17.27
CA HIS A 619 0.69 -25.64 -18.23
C HIS A 619 0.08 -24.24 -18.27
N LEU A 620 -1.25 -24.12 -18.10
CA LEU A 620 -1.92 -22.82 -17.99
C LEU A 620 -1.56 -22.17 -16.65
N MET A 621 -1.58 -22.94 -15.56
CA MET A 621 -1.18 -22.47 -14.24
C MET A 621 0.26 -21.94 -14.22
N GLN A 622 1.19 -22.57 -14.94
CA GLN A 622 2.54 -22.03 -15.09
C GLN A 622 2.53 -20.63 -15.71
N LYS A 623 1.63 -20.35 -16.65
CA LYS A 623 1.48 -19.00 -17.21
C LYS A 623 0.93 -17.99 -16.20
N PHE A 624 0.10 -18.40 -15.25
CA PHE A 624 -0.33 -17.52 -14.14
C PHE A 624 0.85 -17.14 -13.26
N ILE A 625 1.71 -18.10 -12.95
CA ILE A 625 2.94 -17.89 -12.16
C ILE A 625 3.90 -16.96 -12.92
N ASP A 626 4.23 -17.29 -14.17
CA ASP A 626 5.21 -16.54 -14.97
C ASP A 626 4.77 -15.08 -15.23
N ARG A 627 3.46 -14.84 -15.41
CA ARG A 627 2.89 -13.52 -15.73
C ARG A 627 2.39 -12.76 -14.50
N GLY A 628 2.34 -13.39 -13.33
CA GLY A 628 1.76 -12.80 -12.13
C GLY A 628 0.24 -12.59 -12.20
N ILE A 629 -0.50 -13.42 -12.94
CA ILE A 629 -1.97 -13.34 -13.02
C ILE A 629 -2.54 -13.86 -11.70
N ALA A 630 -3.30 -13.01 -11.00
CA ALA A 630 -3.81 -13.34 -9.68
C ALA A 630 -5.19 -14.04 -9.72
N LEU A 631 -5.41 -14.94 -8.77
CA LEU A 631 -6.72 -15.53 -8.48
C LEU A 631 -7.36 -14.83 -7.28
N GLU A 632 -8.55 -14.26 -7.49
CA GLU A 632 -9.35 -13.61 -6.48
C GLU A 632 -10.29 -14.65 -5.85
N MET A 633 -9.78 -15.41 -4.88
CA MET A 633 -10.53 -16.50 -4.28
C MET A 633 -11.52 -15.98 -3.23
N CYS A 634 -12.71 -16.59 -3.15
CA CYS A 634 -13.79 -16.17 -2.26
C CYS A 634 -14.31 -17.37 -1.44
N PRO A 635 -13.53 -17.84 -0.44
CA PRO A 635 -13.77 -19.10 0.27
C PRO A 635 -15.22 -19.34 0.69
N THR A 636 -15.86 -18.37 1.34
CA THR A 636 -17.23 -18.56 1.85
C THR A 636 -18.24 -18.67 0.72
N SER A 637 -18.17 -17.76 -0.27
CA SER A 637 -19.03 -17.80 -1.47
C SER A 637 -18.85 -19.11 -2.23
N ASN A 638 -17.60 -19.54 -2.45
CA ASN A 638 -17.31 -20.79 -3.14
C ASN A 638 -17.85 -22.03 -2.38
N ILE A 639 -17.82 -22.04 -1.03
CA ILE A 639 -18.46 -23.10 -0.24
C ILE A 639 -19.98 -23.10 -0.44
N GLN A 640 -20.57 -21.92 -0.39
CA GLN A 640 -22.02 -21.75 -0.50
C GLN A 640 -22.53 -22.13 -1.90
N ILE A 641 -21.74 -21.92 -2.95
CA ILE A 641 -22.13 -22.17 -4.34
C ILE A 641 -21.70 -23.57 -4.83
N THR A 642 -20.45 -23.98 -4.61
CA THR A 642 -19.78 -25.03 -5.42
C THR A 642 -19.34 -26.29 -4.67
N VAL A 643 -19.25 -26.27 -3.33
CA VAL A 643 -18.42 -27.26 -2.58
C VAL A 643 -18.68 -28.76 -2.78
N PRO A 644 -19.86 -29.30 -3.15
CA PRO A 644 -19.97 -30.75 -3.39
C PRO A 644 -19.21 -31.21 -4.63
N GLN A 645 -18.84 -30.28 -5.51
CA GLN A 645 -18.17 -30.57 -6.78
C GLN A 645 -16.63 -30.55 -6.65
N LEU A 646 -16.11 -29.97 -5.56
CA LEU A 646 -14.68 -29.92 -5.28
C LEU A 646 -14.32 -31.00 -4.24
N GLN A 647 -13.59 -32.03 -4.66
CA GLN A 647 -13.02 -33.02 -3.72
C GLN A 647 -12.12 -32.34 -2.66
N GLU A 648 -11.43 -31.26 -3.04
CA GLU A 648 -10.56 -30.46 -2.18
C GLU A 648 -10.47 -29.01 -2.73
N TYR A 649 -10.53 -28.03 -1.83
CA TYR A 649 -10.38 -26.62 -2.17
C TYR A 649 -8.93 -26.32 -2.60
N PRO A 650 -8.69 -25.65 -3.75
CA PRO A 650 -7.37 -25.65 -4.39
C PRO A 650 -6.34 -24.69 -3.77
N LEU A 651 -6.69 -23.98 -2.69
CA LEU A 651 -5.84 -22.92 -2.11
C LEU A 651 -4.45 -23.43 -1.69
N ARG A 652 -4.34 -24.57 -1.02
CA ARG A 652 -3.04 -25.17 -0.65
C ARG A 652 -2.18 -25.39 -1.89
N TYR A 653 -2.76 -26.05 -2.90
CA TYR A 653 -2.07 -26.40 -4.12
C TYR A 653 -1.56 -25.16 -4.85
N TYR A 654 -2.38 -24.11 -4.94
CA TYR A 654 -1.99 -22.84 -5.55
C TYR A 654 -0.86 -22.14 -4.81
N LEU A 655 -0.91 -22.09 -3.48
CA LEU A 655 0.15 -21.50 -2.65
C LEU A 655 1.48 -22.26 -2.81
N GLU A 656 1.44 -23.60 -2.79
CA GLU A 656 2.63 -24.45 -2.97
C GLU A 656 3.26 -24.30 -4.35
N LYS A 657 2.44 -24.14 -5.40
CA LYS A 657 2.89 -23.90 -6.77
C LYS A 657 3.34 -22.46 -7.03
N GLY A 658 3.04 -21.53 -6.11
CA GLY A 658 3.41 -20.12 -6.26
C GLY A 658 2.46 -19.32 -7.13
N VAL A 659 1.21 -19.78 -7.33
CA VAL A 659 0.17 -18.99 -7.98
C VAL A 659 -0.17 -17.78 -7.10
N PRO A 660 -0.23 -16.55 -7.63
CA PRO A 660 -0.65 -15.39 -6.85
C PRO A 660 -2.14 -15.53 -6.49
N VAL A 661 -2.43 -15.80 -5.22
CA VAL A 661 -3.80 -15.93 -4.73
C VAL A 661 -4.11 -14.82 -3.72
N THR A 662 -5.32 -14.30 -3.78
CA THR A 662 -5.88 -13.31 -2.84
C THR A 662 -7.17 -13.88 -2.23
N LEU A 663 -7.55 -13.39 -1.05
CA LEU A 663 -8.79 -13.79 -0.38
C LEU A 663 -9.72 -12.58 -0.27
N ASN A 664 -10.97 -12.75 -0.67
CA ASN A 664 -11.94 -11.68 -0.89
C ASN A 664 -13.35 -12.13 -0.47
N THR A 665 -14.24 -11.17 -0.24
CA THR A 665 -15.57 -11.43 0.32
C THR A 665 -16.67 -11.75 -0.70
N ASP A 666 -16.48 -11.38 -1.96
CA ASP A 666 -17.49 -11.47 -3.03
C ASP A 666 -18.75 -10.66 -2.71
N ASN A 667 -19.73 -11.28 -2.05
CA ASN A 667 -20.96 -10.64 -1.58
C ASN A 667 -21.07 -10.78 -0.05
N PRO A 668 -20.42 -9.92 0.75
CA PRO A 668 -20.32 -10.13 2.20
C PRO A 668 -21.66 -10.18 2.94
N GLY A 669 -22.69 -9.49 2.43
CA GLY A 669 -24.05 -9.52 2.94
C GLY A 669 -24.75 -10.85 2.68
N ILE A 670 -24.66 -11.37 1.45
CA ILE A 670 -25.23 -12.68 1.06
C ILE A 670 -24.49 -13.81 1.78
N SER A 671 -23.16 -13.79 1.73
CA SER A 671 -22.30 -14.82 2.30
C SER A 671 -22.18 -14.76 3.82
N ARG A 672 -22.74 -13.73 4.47
CA ARG A 672 -22.72 -13.50 5.93
C ARG A 672 -21.29 -13.51 6.49
N THR A 673 -20.38 -12.90 5.74
CA THR A 673 -18.94 -12.91 6.02
C THR A 673 -18.36 -11.51 6.06
N ASN A 674 -17.08 -11.44 6.42
CA ASN A 674 -16.25 -10.25 6.34
C ASN A 674 -14.82 -10.67 5.97
N LEU A 675 -13.97 -9.72 5.61
CA LEU A 675 -12.65 -10.05 5.09
C LEU A 675 -11.79 -10.83 6.09
N THR A 676 -11.85 -10.55 7.40
CA THR A 676 -11.11 -11.34 8.39
C THR A 676 -11.61 -12.79 8.44
N ARG A 677 -12.93 -12.99 8.38
CA ARG A 677 -13.56 -14.31 8.32
C ARG A 677 -13.22 -15.07 7.04
N GLU A 678 -12.96 -14.41 5.92
CA GLU A 678 -12.49 -15.09 4.70
C GLU A 678 -11.10 -15.70 4.88
N TYR A 679 -10.20 -15.04 5.59
CA TYR A 679 -8.88 -15.61 5.92
C TYR A 679 -9.02 -16.83 6.85
N LEU A 680 -9.91 -16.79 7.83
CA LEU A 680 -10.21 -17.94 8.69
C LEU A 680 -10.87 -19.07 7.93
N THR A 681 -11.84 -18.77 7.07
CA THR A 681 -12.52 -19.77 6.25
C THR A 681 -11.56 -20.42 5.26
N GLY A 682 -10.71 -19.63 4.60
CA GLY A 682 -9.63 -20.12 3.75
C GLY A 682 -8.68 -21.05 4.50
N ALA A 683 -8.33 -20.73 5.74
CA ALA A 683 -7.54 -21.60 6.60
C ALA A 683 -8.27 -22.90 6.98
N ARG A 684 -9.56 -22.81 7.34
CA ARG A 684 -10.42 -23.94 7.71
C ARG A 684 -10.57 -24.97 6.61
N ILE A 685 -10.76 -24.51 5.37
CA ILE A 685 -10.97 -25.40 4.21
C ILE A 685 -9.67 -25.85 3.56
N THR A 686 -8.52 -25.38 4.06
CA THR A 686 -7.20 -25.81 3.62
C THR A 686 -6.68 -26.93 4.51
N PRO A 687 -6.41 -28.13 3.98
CA PRO A 687 -5.86 -29.21 4.81
C PRO A 687 -4.57 -28.81 5.51
N GLY A 688 -4.55 -28.99 6.84
CA GLY A 688 -3.42 -28.58 7.69
C GLY A 688 -3.35 -27.08 8.03
N GLY A 689 -4.38 -26.30 7.71
CA GLY A 689 -4.46 -24.88 8.05
C GLY A 689 -3.50 -24.00 7.26
N LEU A 690 -3.45 -22.69 7.52
CA LEU A 690 -2.50 -21.78 6.88
C LEU A 690 -1.50 -21.26 7.91
N SER A 691 -0.21 -21.25 7.57
CA SER A 691 0.80 -20.59 8.40
C SER A 691 0.67 -19.07 8.34
N ILE A 692 1.22 -18.39 9.35
CA ILE A 692 1.28 -16.92 9.33
C ILE A 692 2.02 -16.41 8.08
N LEU A 693 3.10 -17.08 7.64
CA LEU A 693 3.79 -16.70 6.40
C LEU A 693 2.92 -16.87 5.15
N GLU A 694 2.09 -17.92 5.09
CA GLU A 694 1.13 -18.09 3.98
C GLU A 694 0.02 -17.04 4.03
N ILE A 695 -0.41 -16.61 5.21
CA ILE A 695 -1.36 -15.51 5.35
C ILE A 695 -0.75 -14.19 4.87
N LEU A 696 0.47 -13.87 5.28
CA LEU A 696 1.18 -12.66 4.84
C LEU A 696 1.50 -12.69 3.33
N GLN A 697 1.70 -13.89 2.78
CA GLN A 697 1.81 -14.10 1.34
C GLN A 697 0.56 -13.64 0.59
N ILE A 698 -0.60 -14.10 1.04
CA ILE A 698 -1.91 -13.76 0.47
C ILE A 698 -2.14 -12.25 0.57
N VAL A 699 -1.80 -11.64 1.71
CA VAL A 699 -1.87 -10.19 1.90
C VAL A 699 -1.04 -9.46 0.86
N LYS A 700 0.24 -9.81 0.69
CA LYS A 700 1.12 -9.18 -0.29
C LYS A 700 0.65 -9.37 -1.72
N ASN A 701 0.16 -10.57 -2.06
CA ASN A 701 -0.41 -10.85 -3.38
C ASN A 701 -1.54 -9.88 -3.70
N GLY A 702 -2.39 -9.57 -2.71
CA GLY A 702 -3.46 -8.58 -2.84
C GLY A 702 -2.97 -7.22 -3.32
N PHE A 703 -2.00 -6.64 -2.62
CA PHE A 703 -1.42 -5.35 -3.01
C PHE A 703 -0.64 -5.41 -4.33
N SER A 704 0.03 -6.53 -4.61
CA SER A 704 0.76 -6.72 -5.87
C SER A 704 -0.17 -6.81 -7.07
N ALA A 705 -1.36 -7.38 -6.88
CA ALA A 705 -2.40 -7.54 -7.89
C ALA A 705 -3.33 -6.33 -8.03
N ALA A 706 -3.20 -5.31 -7.16
CA ALA A 706 -4.03 -4.11 -7.19
C ALA A 706 -3.95 -3.40 -8.55
N PHE A 707 -5.11 -3.00 -9.08
CA PHE A 707 -5.24 -2.15 -10.28
C PHE A 707 -4.98 -0.69 -9.89
N LEU A 708 -3.72 -0.41 -9.59
CA LEU A 708 -3.17 0.92 -9.34
C LEU A 708 -1.99 1.16 -10.28
N PRO A 709 -1.76 2.42 -10.69
CA PRO A 709 -0.51 2.80 -11.34
C PRO A 709 0.70 2.34 -10.52
N LEU A 710 1.76 1.89 -11.20
CA LEU A 710 2.92 1.30 -10.55
C LEU A 710 3.49 2.16 -9.39
N PRO A 711 3.68 3.49 -9.54
CA PRO A 711 4.19 4.32 -8.44
C PRO A 711 3.25 4.34 -7.22
N GLU A 712 1.94 4.44 -7.44
CA GLU A 712 0.95 4.42 -6.34
C GLU A 712 0.92 3.05 -5.65
N ARG A 713 1.05 1.97 -6.41
CA ARG A 713 1.08 0.61 -5.87
C ARG A 713 2.34 0.37 -5.04
N GLU A 714 3.50 0.85 -5.49
CA GLU A 714 4.76 0.77 -4.75
C GLU A 714 4.72 1.61 -3.48
N GLU A 715 4.19 2.83 -3.56
CA GLU A 715 3.99 3.72 -2.39
C GLU A 715 3.09 3.06 -1.34
N LEU A 716 1.96 2.49 -1.78
CA LEU A 716 1.04 1.78 -0.92
C LEU A 716 1.69 0.53 -0.31
N LEU A 717 2.42 -0.26 -1.10
CA LEU A 717 3.15 -1.45 -0.63
C LEU A 717 4.15 -1.10 0.47
N LEU A 718 4.89 0.00 0.34
CA LEU A 718 5.81 0.48 1.37
C LEU A 718 5.07 0.88 2.65
N SER A 719 3.98 1.64 2.51
CA SER A 719 3.15 2.07 3.65
C SER A 719 2.56 0.89 4.43
N VAL A 720 2.07 -0.13 3.73
CA VAL A 720 1.51 -1.33 4.39
C VAL A 720 2.57 -2.23 5.00
N GLU A 721 3.75 -2.30 4.39
CA GLU A 721 4.87 -3.06 4.97
C GLU A 721 5.36 -2.42 6.28
N GLU A 722 5.37 -1.08 6.34
CA GLU A 722 5.63 -0.34 7.57
C GLU A 722 4.56 -0.57 8.64
N GLU A 723 3.28 -0.48 8.26
CA GLU A 723 2.16 -0.76 9.17
C GLU A 723 2.23 -2.18 9.73
N LEU A 724 2.49 -3.17 8.87
CA LEU A 724 2.64 -4.57 9.25
C LEU A 724 3.72 -4.73 10.33
N TYR A 725 4.91 -4.15 10.08
CA TYR A 725 6.06 -4.27 10.98
C TYR A 725 5.82 -3.60 12.34
N ARG A 726 5.23 -2.40 12.34
CA ARG A 726 5.04 -1.61 13.57
C ARG A 726 3.84 -2.06 14.40
N ASN A 727 2.75 -2.46 13.76
CA ASN A 727 1.46 -2.62 14.43
C ASN A 727 1.02 -4.08 14.49
N SER A 728 1.09 -4.82 13.37
CA SER A 728 0.51 -6.16 13.29
C SER A 728 1.46 -7.25 13.81
N ILE A 729 2.74 -7.22 13.45
CA ILE A 729 3.72 -8.24 13.87
C ILE A 729 3.88 -8.32 15.39
N PRO A 730 3.90 -7.21 16.16
CA PRO A 730 3.94 -7.28 17.62
C PRO A 730 2.77 -8.07 18.24
N LEU A 731 1.58 -8.05 17.62
CA LEU A 731 0.43 -8.82 18.11
C LEU A 731 0.62 -10.34 18.00
N LEU A 732 1.55 -10.82 17.15
CA LEU A 732 1.92 -12.24 17.13
C LEU A 732 2.57 -12.70 18.43
N GLU A 733 3.11 -11.78 19.25
CA GLU A 733 3.64 -12.15 20.56
C GLU A 733 2.53 -12.59 21.52
N GLU A 734 1.31 -12.08 21.35
CA GLU A 734 0.12 -12.47 22.11
C GLU A 734 -0.45 -13.84 21.69
N VAL A 735 -0.08 -14.33 20.50
CA VAL A 735 -0.53 -15.62 19.95
C VAL A 735 0.31 -16.74 20.56
N LYS A 736 -0.08 -17.24 21.74
CA LYS A 736 0.63 -18.29 22.47
C LYS A 736 0.64 -19.64 21.74
#